data_AF-A0A4P7Y9A4-F1
#
_entry.id   AF-A0A4P7Y9A4-F1
#
_cell.length_a   1.000
_cell.length_b   1.000
_cell.length_c   1.000
_cell.angle_alpha   90.00
_cell.angle_beta   90.00
_cell.angle_gamma   90.00
#
_symmetry.space_group_name_H-M   'P 1'
#
loop_
_entity.id
_entity.type
_entity.pdbx_description
1 polymer ?
#
loop_
_entity_poly.entity_id
_entity_poly.type
_entity_poly.pdbx_seq_one_letter_code
_entity_poly.pdbx_strand_id
1 'polypeptide(L)'
;MAVAHSLGFPRIGRDRELKKAQEAFWKGELDEAGLHAVGRDLRKAHWALQKQAGIELLPVGDFAWYDQVLTHSLMFGVIPERFRPADGKATLQTLFGMARGVSDNCCGGAHAQEMTKWFDTNYHYLVPEFSVDQHFHLGWDQLFDEVKEALDLGHTVKPVVIGPLTYLWLGKAKGGDFDKLELLDRLLPLYGQIFQRLADLGVEWVQIDEPILVLDLPQAWKNAFERAYNLIQRDPLKKLVATYFGGLEENLGLAANLPVDGLHIDLVRAPEQYPTILDRLPAYKVLSLGVVNGRNVWRCDLDNTLATLRHAHEKLGDRLWVAPSCSLLHSPVDLGREDQLDNELKSWLAFAVQKCAEVAVLAQAVDQPDAPNVLAALAESRAVQAARAASPRIHKPAVQARVAAITAQDSERQSPFAQRIETQRAGLKLPLFPTTTIGSFPQTASIRLARQSYKQGKLSEAEYVEAMHSEIRHAVEVQENLGLDVLVHGEAERNDMVEYFAEQLDGYAFTRFGWVQSYGSRCVKPAVIFGDLSRPQAMTVAWIRYAQGLTRKVMKGMLTGPVTMLMWSFPREDVSREVQARQLALAIRDEVVDLEAAGIQIVQIDEAAFREGLPLRQAQWQHYLDWATEVFRLCACGVRDETQIHTHMCYSEFNDVIESIAAMDADVITIETSRSDMELLDAFEAFAYPNDIGPGVYDIHSPRVPDASEMANLLRKAAKRIPAERLWVNPDCGLKTRGWPETEAALIHMVAAARQLRAELA
;
A
#
# COMPACT_ATOMS: atom_id res chain seq x y z
N MET A 1 -22.47 8.62 -29.22
CA MET A 1 -22.12 9.41 -28.04
C MET A 1 -21.07 8.65 -27.26
N ALA A 2 -20.10 9.37 -26.70
CA ALA A 2 -19.11 8.78 -25.80
C ALA A 2 -19.81 8.27 -24.53
N VAL A 3 -19.38 7.12 -24.00
CA VAL A 3 -20.02 6.50 -22.83
C VAL A 3 -19.20 6.77 -21.57
N ALA A 4 -19.85 7.31 -20.54
CA ALA A 4 -19.26 7.44 -19.20
C ALA A 4 -19.44 6.14 -18.40
N HIS A 5 -18.32 5.52 -17.97
CA HIS A 5 -18.37 4.35 -17.09
C HIS A 5 -17.33 4.41 -15.96
N SER A 6 -17.53 3.58 -14.94
CA SER A 6 -16.54 3.37 -13.87
C SER A 6 -15.93 1.96 -13.96
N LEU A 7 -14.77 1.77 -13.31
CA LEU A 7 -14.10 0.47 -13.19
C LEU A 7 -14.40 -0.21 -11.84
N GLY A 8 -14.87 0.55 -10.85
CA GLY A 8 -15.17 0.10 -9.50
C GLY A 8 -15.28 1.29 -8.54
N PHE A 9 -15.89 1.09 -7.39
CA PHE A 9 -16.15 2.15 -6.41
C PHE A 9 -15.67 1.76 -4.99
N PRO A 10 -15.28 2.73 -4.13
CA PRO A 10 -14.95 2.44 -2.74
C PRO A 10 -16.11 1.76 -1.98
N ARG A 11 -15.87 0.55 -1.49
CA ARG A 11 -16.89 -0.26 -0.79
C ARG A 11 -17.06 0.02 0.70
N ILE A 12 -16.14 0.77 1.32
CA ILE A 12 -16.12 0.92 2.79
C ILE A 12 -17.28 1.75 3.35
N GLY A 13 -17.88 2.61 2.52
CA GLY A 13 -18.92 3.57 2.91
C GLY A 13 -18.35 4.88 3.45
N ARG A 14 -19.15 5.95 3.40
CA ARG A 14 -18.75 7.33 3.76
C ARG A 14 -18.28 7.46 5.22
N ASP A 15 -18.82 6.63 6.10
CA ASP A 15 -18.52 6.61 7.54
C ASP A 15 -17.92 5.27 8.00
N ARG A 16 -17.35 4.50 7.05
CA ARG A 16 -16.80 3.15 7.24
C ARG A 16 -17.82 2.16 7.81
N GLU A 17 -19.04 2.22 7.30
CA GLU A 17 -20.16 1.37 7.68
C GLU A 17 -19.81 -0.11 7.51
N LEU A 18 -19.13 -0.47 6.40
CA LEU A 18 -18.70 -1.84 6.14
C LEU A 18 -17.73 -2.34 7.22
N LYS A 19 -16.76 -1.52 7.61
CA LYS A 19 -15.80 -1.85 8.68
C LYS A 19 -16.53 -2.14 9.99
N LYS A 20 -17.44 -1.23 10.39
CA LYS A 20 -18.20 -1.36 11.65
C LYS A 20 -19.04 -2.63 11.66
N ALA A 21 -19.71 -2.95 10.55
CA ALA A 21 -20.53 -4.14 10.44
C ALA A 21 -19.70 -5.43 10.47
N GLN A 22 -18.58 -5.49 9.75
CA GLN A 22 -17.67 -6.64 9.77
C GLN A 22 -17.10 -6.88 11.17
N GLU A 23 -16.64 -5.83 11.86
CA GLU A 23 -16.09 -5.94 13.20
C GLU A 23 -17.16 -6.34 14.24
N ALA A 24 -18.38 -5.83 14.13
CA ALA A 24 -19.49 -6.25 14.98
C ALA A 24 -19.84 -7.72 14.73
N PHE A 25 -19.87 -8.17 13.47
CA PHE A 25 -20.10 -9.57 13.11
C PHE A 25 -19.02 -10.50 13.70
N TRP A 26 -17.74 -10.13 13.57
CA TRP A 26 -16.64 -10.92 14.13
C TRP A 26 -16.63 -10.99 15.67
N LYS A 27 -17.26 -10.02 16.35
CA LYS A 27 -17.45 -10.01 17.80
C LYS A 27 -18.73 -10.73 18.25
N GLY A 28 -19.57 -11.16 17.31
CA GLY A 28 -20.90 -11.74 17.61
C GLY A 28 -21.95 -10.69 18.02
N GLU A 29 -21.70 -9.40 17.79
CA GLU A 29 -22.62 -8.30 18.09
C GLU A 29 -23.63 -8.06 16.94
N LEU A 30 -23.34 -8.58 15.74
CA LEU A 30 -24.19 -8.52 14.56
C LEU A 30 -24.30 -9.93 13.96
N ASP A 31 -25.50 -10.33 13.56
CA ASP A 31 -25.72 -11.61 12.88
C ASP A 31 -25.46 -11.53 11.37
N GLU A 32 -25.49 -12.68 10.70
CA GLU A 32 -25.20 -12.79 9.28
C GLU A 32 -26.21 -12.00 8.43
N ALA A 33 -27.50 -12.05 8.80
CA ALA A 33 -28.56 -11.32 8.13
C ALA A 33 -28.35 -9.80 8.23
N GLY A 34 -27.95 -9.30 9.41
CA GLY A 34 -27.60 -7.90 9.64
C GLY A 34 -26.39 -7.46 8.81
N LEU A 35 -25.35 -8.30 8.72
CA LEU A 35 -24.19 -8.02 7.88
C LEU A 35 -24.57 -7.92 6.40
N HIS A 36 -25.35 -8.87 5.89
CA HIS A 36 -25.87 -8.84 4.51
C HIS A 36 -26.73 -7.61 4.23
N ALA A 37 -27.57 -7.19 5.18
CA ALA A 37 -28.39 -5.99 5.05
C ALA A 37 -27.53 -4.73 4.87
N VAL A 38 -26.47 -4.56 5.69
CA VAL A 38 -25.54 -3.44 5.56
C VAL A 38 -24.83 -3.46 4.20
N GLY A 39 -24.38 -4.63 3.73
CA GLY A 39 -23.74 -4.75 2.41
C GLY A 39 -24.66 -4.32 1.26
N ARG A 40 -25.93 -4.78 1.29
CA ARG A 40 -26.95 -4.37 0.32
C ARG A 40 -27.22 -2.87 0.34
N ASP A 41 -27.37 -2.29 1.53
CA ASP A 41 -27.63 -0.85 1.66
C ASP A 41 -26.46 -0.01 1.12
N LEU A 42 -25.22 -0.46 1.36
CA LEU A 42 -24.02 0.17 0.80
C LEU A 42 -23.98 0.09 -0.72
N ARG A 43 -24.18 -1.09 -1.33
CA ARG A 43 -24.19 -1.24 -2.79
C ARG A 43 -25.25 -0.36 -3.44
N LYS A 44 -26.48 -0.40 -2.92
CA LYS A 44 -27.58 0.46 -3.38
C LYS A 44 -27.20 1.94 -3.30
N ALA A 45 -26.61 2.39 -2.19
CA ALA A 45 -26.17 3.77 -2.04
C ALA A 45 -25.07 4.13 -3.05
N HIS A 46 -24.07 3.27 -3.23
CA HIS A 46 -22.95 3.52 -4.13
C HIS A 46 -23.37 3.57 -5.61
N TRP A 47 -24.27 2.68 -6.05
CA TRP A 47 -24.82 2.73 -7.40
C TRP A 47 -25.64 4.01 -7.63
N ALA A 48 -26.47 4.40 -6.65
CA ALA A 48 -27.22 5.64 -6.73
C ALA A 48 -26.31 6.87 -6.82
N LEU A 49 -25.22 6.92 -6.05
CA LEU A 49 -24.25 8.03 -6.11
C LEU A 49 -23.57 8.13 -7.48
N GLN A 50 -23.08 7.01 -8.01
CA GLN A 50 -22.46 6.98 -9.33
C GLN A 50 -23.44 7.38 -10.44
N LYS A 51 -24.69 6.89 -10.38
CA LYS A 51 -25.74 7.25 -11.33
C LYS A 51 -26.11 8.73 -11.26
N GLN A 52 -26.23 9.28 -10.05
CA GLN A 52 -26.50 10.71 -9.84
C GLN A 52 -25.34 11.59 -10.34
N ALA A 53 -24.10 11.11 -10.24
CA ALA A 53 -22.93 11.78 -10.79
C ALA A 53 -22.88 11.74 -12.33
N GLY A 54 -23.73 10.94 -12.98
CA GLY A 54 -23.84 10.86 -14.44
C GLY A 54 -23.13 9.66 -15.06
N ILE A 55 -22.68 8.67 -14.27
CA ILE A 55 -22.15 7.42 -14.83
C ILE A 55 -23.29 6.62 -15.47
N GLU A 56 -23.09 6.22 -16.72
CA GLU A 56 -24.09 5.52 -17.51
C GLU A 56 -24.05 4.01 -17.27
N LEU A 57 -22.84 3.43 -17.23
CA LEU A 57 -22.60 2.01 -17.07
C LEU A 57 -21.90 1.74 -15.72
N LEU A 58 -22.65 1.17 -14.77
CA LEU A 58 -22.20 0.99 -13.38
C LEU A 58 -21.43 -0.33 -13.19
N PRO A 59 -20.31 -0.32 -12.45
CA PRO A 59 -19.63 -1.55 -12.06
C PRO A 59 -20.47 -2.32 -11.02
N VAL A 60 -20.46 -3.65 -11.16
CA VAL A 60 -21.03 -4.60 -10.17
C VAL A 60 -20.03 -5.74 -9.97
N GLY A 61 -19.91 -6.28 -8.75
CA GLY A 61 -18.84 -7.24 -8.40
C GLY A 61 -17.56 -6.58 -7.89
N ASP A 62 -17.53 -5.25 -7.82
CA ASP A 62 -16.48 -4.46 -7.16
C ASP A 62 -16.61 -4.48 -5.61
N PHE A 63 -17.82 -4.76 -5.10
CA PHE A 63 -18.03 -5.01 -3.68
C PHE A 63 -17.41 -6.34 -3.24
N ALA A 64 -16.75 -6.34 -2.08
CA ALA A 64 -16.28 -7.56 -1.43
C ALA A 64 -16.39 -7.45 0.08
N TRP A 65 -16.68 -8.58 0.73
CA TRP A 65 -16.72 -8.69 2.19
C TRP A 65 -15.34 -8.59 2.84
N TYR A 66 -14.26 -8.74 2.09
CA TYR A 66 -12.91 -8.57 2.63
C TYR A 66 -11.95 -8.16 1.53
N ASP A 67 -11.84 -9.00 0.51
CA ASP A 67 -10.96 -8.83 -0.64
C ASP A 67 -11.61 -9.44 -1.90
N GLN A 68 -11.40 -8.79 -3.04
CA GLN A 68 -11.96 -9.21 -4.32
C GLN A 68 -11.29 -10.48 -4.89
N VAL A 69 -9.98 -10.68 -4.64
CA VAL A 69 -9.28 -11.90 -5.08
C VAL A 69 -9.72 -13.11 -4.24
N LEU A 70 -9.92 -12.89 -2.94
CA LEU A 70 -10.54 -13.87 -2.05
C LEU A 70 -11.96 -14.23 -2.51
N THR A 71 -12.81 -13.25 -2.86
CA THR A 71 -14.14 -13.51 -3.43
C THR A 71 -14.07 -14.38 -4.68
N HIS A 72 -13.10 -14.14 -5.58
CA HIS A 72 -12.88 -14.99 -6.75
C HIS A 72 -12.42 -16.40 -6.36
N SER A 73 -11.61 -16.54 -5.32
CA SER A 73 -11.20 -17.86 -4.82
C SER A 73 -12.39 -18.67 -4.31
N LEU A 74 -13.33 -18.05 -3.58
CA LEU A 74 -14.60 -18.71 -3.23
C LEU A 74 -15.45 -19.00 -4.46
N MET A 75 -15.52 -18.06 -5.42
CA MET A 75 -16.27 -18.24 -6.67
C MET A 75 -15.78 -19.44 -7.47
N PHE A 76 -14.47 -19.69 -7.52
CA PHE A 76 -13.88 -20.81 -8.24
C PHE A 76 -13.68 -22.09 -7.40
N GLY A 77 -14.13 -22.09 -6.14
CA GLY A 77 -13.97 -23.24 -5.24
C GLY A 77 -12.53 -23.48 -4.79
N VAL A 78 -11.67 -22.47 -4.88
CA VAL A 78 -10.27 -22.48 -4.45
C VAL A 78 -10.22 -22.20 -2.95
N ILE A 79 -10.55 -23.22 -2.17
CA ILE A 79 -10.54 -23.20 -0.71
C ILE A 79 -9.49 -24.21 -0.22
N PRO A 80 -8.43 -23.76 0.49
CA PRO A 80 -7.44 -24.67 1.06
C PRO A 80 -8.09 -25.68 2.01
N GLU A 81 -7.55 -26.91 2.05
CA GLU A 81 -8.11 -28.02 2.84
C GLU A 81 -8.37 -27.63 4.30
N ARG A 82 -7.46 -26.87 4.91
CA ARG A 82 -7.55 -26.37 6.30
C ARG A 82 -8.75 -25.47 6.59
N PHE A 83 -9.43 -24.96 5.56
CA PHE A 83 -10.61 -24.11 5.67
C PHE A 83 -11.84 -24.71 4.99
N ARG A 84 -11.72 -25.93 4.42
CA ARG A 84 -12.81 -26.52 3.67
C ARG A 84 -13.95 -26.90 4.62
N PRO A 85 -15.17 -26.39 4.41
CA PRO A 85 -16.32 -26.75 5.24
C PRO A 85 -16.73 -28.21 5.00
N ALA A 86 -17.26 -28.86 6.04
CA ALA A 86 -17.60 -30.29 6.03
C ALA A 86 -18.68 -30.67 5.01
N ASP A 87 -19.60 -29.75 4.71
CA ASP A 87 -20.65 -29.92 3.70
C ASP A 87 -20.23 -29.43 2.29
N GLY A 88 -18.98 -28.95 2.16
CA GLY A 88 -18.39 -28.45 0.92
C GLY A 88 -18.90 -27.08 0.47
N LYS A 89 -19.83 -26.43 1.18
CA LYS A 89 -20.40 -25.14 0.78
C LYS A 89 -19.69 -23.97 1.45
N ALA A 90 -19.09 -23.10 0.64
CA ALA A 90 -18.46 -21.89 1.14
C ALA A 90 -19.48 -20.98 1.85
N THR A 91 -19.09 -20.43 2.99
CA THR A 91 -19.90 -19.48 3.77
C THR A 91 -19.09 -18.21 4.09
N LEU A 92 -19.74 -17.20 4.69
CA LEU A 92 -19.01 -16.05 5.22
C LEU A 92 -18.00 -16.43 6.30
N GLN A 93 -18.27 -17.47 7.09
CA GLN A 93 -17.30 -18.02 8.05
C GLN A 93 -16.09 -18.63 7.33
N THR A 94 -16.31 -19.30 6.19
CA THR A 94 -15.20 -19.79 5.33
C THR A 94 -14.36 -18.63 4.80
N LEU A 95 -15.01 -17.59 4.25
CA LEU A 95 -14.36 -16.38 3.75
C LEU A 95 -13.50 -15.71 4.83
N PHE A 96 -14.07 -15.45 6.01
CA PHE A 96 -13.34 -14.80 7.09
C PHE A 96 -12.28 -15.71 7.73
N GLY A 97 -12.49 -17.03 7.76
CA GLY A 97 -11.50 -18.01 8.19
C GLY A 97 -10.26 -17.99 7.31
N MET A 98 -10.44 -17.98 5.99
CA MET A 98 -9.33 -17.81 5.03
C MET A 98 -8.60 -16.47 5.20
N ALA A 99 -9.36 -15.40 5.41
CA ALA A 99 -8.82 -14.04 5.50
C ALA A 99 -8.09 -13.71 6.82
N ARG A 100 -8.55 -14.28 7.94
CA ARG A 100 -8.13 -13.88 9.30
C ARG A 100 -7.58 -15.03 10.14
N GLY A 101 -7.70 -16.27 9.66
CA GLY A 101 -7.40 -17.48 10.42
C GLY A 101 -8.56 -17.90 11.32
N VAL A 102 -8.45 -19.10 11.88
CA VAL A 102 -9.40 -19.67 12.84
C VAL A 102 -8.63 -20.04 14.10
N SER A 103 -9.14 -19.62 15.26
CA SER A 103 -8.60 -19.97 16.57
C SER A 103 -9.61 -20.87 17.28
N ASP A 104 -9.39 -22.18 17.24
CA ASP A 104 -10.17 -23.14 18.01
C ASP A 104 -9.47 -23.48 19.33
N ASN A 105 -10.23 -23.44 20.43
CA ASN A 105 -9.74 -23.56 21.81
C ASN A 105 -9.30 -24.98 22.22
N CYS A 106 -9.46 -26.02 21.39
CA CYS A 106 -9.11 -27.39 21.80
C CYS A 106 -7.93 -28.01 21.05
N CYS A 107 -7.71 -27.64 19.78
CA CYS A 107 -7.08 -28.58 18.84
C CYS A 107 -6.39 -27.89 17.64
N GLY A 108 -5.62 -26.83 17.88
CA GLY A 108 -4.78 -26.17 16.86
C GLY A 108 -5.55 -25.22 15.93
N GLY A 109 -5.16 -23.94 15.89
CA GLY A 109 -5.74 -22.97 14.97
C GLY A 109 -5.19 -23.10 13.54
N ALA A 110 -5.96 -22.62 12.56
CA ALA A 110 -5.54 -22.53 11.17
C ALA A 110 -5.04 -21.10 10.86
N HIS A 111 -3.83 -21.00 10.30
CA HIS A 111 -3.26 -19.72 9.87
C HIS A 111 -3.95 -19.19 8.62
N ALA A 112 -4.22 -17.87 8.63
CA ALA A 112 -4.77 -17.11 7.50
C ALA A 112 -3.95 -17.33 6.21
N GLN A 113 -4.56 -17.08 5.06
CA GLN A 113 -3.81 -17.00 3.81
C GLN A 113 -2.84 -15.82 3.83
N GLU A 114 -1.79 -15.95 3.03
CA GLU A 114 -0.83 -14.88 2.82
C GLU A 114 -1.52 -13.67 2.18
N MET A 115 -1.09 -12.49 2.60
CA MET A 115 -1.59 -11.22 2.10
C MET A 115 -0.42 -10.46 1.49
N THR A 116 -0.61 -9.96 0.26
CA THR A 116 0.42 -9.20 -0.46
C THR A 116 -0.20 -8.00 -1.17
N LYS A 117 0.63 -7.06 -1.63
CA LYS A 117 0.15 -5.83 -2.26
C LYS A 117 -0.44 -6.08 -3.64
N TRP A 118 -1.53 -5.39 -3.91
CA TRP A 118 -2.14 -5.32 -5.23
C TRP A 118 -1.34 -4.35 -6.08
N PHE A 119 -0.37 -4.90 -6.84
CA PHE A 119 0.55 -4.13 -7.68
C PHE A 119 1.29 -3.04 -6.87
N ASP A 120 1.46 -1.83 -7.40
CA ASP A 120 2.13 -0.69 -6.75
C ASP A 120 1.15 0.17 -5.91
N THR A 121 0.13 -0.47 -5.32
CA THR A 121 -0.86 0.20 -4.47
C THR A 121 -0.72 -0.20 -3.00
N ASN A 122 -1.30 0.60 -2.10
CA ASN A 122 -1.36 0.23 -0.67
C ASN A 122 -2.56 -0.68 -0.30
N TYR A 123 -3.30 -1.15 -1.31
CA TYR A 123 -4.33 -2.17 -1.15
C TYR A 123 -3.67 -3.55 -1.17
N HIS A 124 -4.12 -4.47 -0.32
CA HIS A 124 -3.61 -5.83 -0.27
C HIS A 124 -4.71 -6.82 -0.61
N TYR A 125 -4.31 -7.90 -1.29
CA TYR A 125 -5.18 -9.03 -1.61
C TYR A 125 -4.67 -10.31 -0.94
N LEU A 126 -5.56 -11.31 -0.86
CA LEU A 126 -5.24 -12.62 -0.28
C LEU A 126 -4.81 -13.56 -1.41
N VAL A 127 -3.60 -14.10 -1.30
CA VAL A 127 -2.95 -14.89 -2.35
C VAL A 127 -3.68 -16.22 -2.54
N PRO A 128 -4.24 -16.51 -3.74
CA PRO A 128 -4.82 -17.82 -4.04
C PRO A 128 -3.79 -18.94 -3.85
N GLU A 129 -4.21 -20.05 -3.25
CA GLU A 129 -3.36 -21.22 -3.05
C GLU A 129 -3.83 -22.35 -3.97
N PHE A 130 -2.96 -22.79 -4.87
CA PHE A 130 -3.29 -23.83 -5.84
C PHE A 130 -2.50 -25.11 -5.60
N SER A 131 -3.14 -26.26 -5.76
CA SER A 131 -2.47 -27.56 -5.90
C SER A 131 -2.37 -27.97 -7.38
N VAL A 132 -1.45 -28.89 -7.69
CA VAL A 132 -1.27 -29.41 -9.06
C VAL A 132 -2.55 -30.07 -9.59
N ASP A 133 -3.33 -30.70 -8.70
CA ASP A 133 -4.60 -31.37 -8.97
C ASP A 133 -5.82 -30.46 -8.69
N GLN A 134 -5.62 -29.14 -8.61
CA GLN A 134 -6.72 -28.19 -8.35
C GLN A 134 -7.88 -28.40 -9.34
N HIS A 135 -9.05 -28.66 -8.78
CA HIS A 135 -10.32 -28.67 -9.50
C HIS A 135 -11.09 -27.39 -9.17
N PHE A 136 -11.65 -26.78 -10.21
CA PHE A 136 -12.43 -25.55 -10.05
C PHE A 136 -13.92 -25.85 -10.25
N HIS A 137 -14.77 -25.17 -9.48
CA HIS A 137 -16.23 -25.21 -9.63
C HIS A 137 -16.83 -23.88 -9.17
N LEU A 138 -18.02 -23.53 -9.67
CA LEU A 138 -18.72 -22.33 -9.20
C LEU A 138 -19.34 -22.57 -7.83
N GLY A 139 -18.84 -21.91 -6.79
CA GLY A 139 -19.22 -22.14 -5.38
C GLY A 139 -19.73 -20.92 -4.61
N TRP A 140 -19.71 -19.73 -5.22
CA TRP A 140 -20.08 -18.47 -4.55
C TRP A 140 -20.90 -17.58 -5.48
N ASP A 141 -22.17 -17.35 -5.14
CA ASP A 141 -23.14 -16.71 -6.04
C ASP A 141 -23.21 -15.17 -5.93
N GLN A 142 -22.40 -14.56 -5.05
CA GLN A 142 -22.46 -13.13 -4.72
C GLN A 142 -22.53 -12.22 -5.95
N LEU A 143 -21.70 -12.45 -6.98
CA LEU A 143 -21.69 -11.63 -8.19
C LEU A 143 -23.07 -11.60 -8.88
N PHE A 144 -23.72 -12.76 -9.01
CA PHE A 144 -24.99 -12.88 -9.70
C PHE A 144 -26.13 -12.25 -8.90
N ASP A 145 -26.10 -12.42 -7.58
CA ASP A 145 -27.06 -11.78 -6.66
C ASP A 145 -26.95 -10.26 -6.70
N GLU A 146 -25.72 -9.72 -6.72
CA GLU A 146 -25.46 -8.29 -6.82
C GLU A 146 -25.89 -7.70 -8.17
N VAL A 147 -25.65 -8.43 -9.27
CA VAL A 147 -26.11 -8.03 -10.61
C VAL A 147 -27.62 -7.97 -10.66
N LYS A 148 -28.30 -9.00 -10.14
CA LYS A 148 -29.77 -9.01 -10.05
C LYS A 148 -30.28 -7.85 -9.21
N GLU A 149 -29.68 -7.60 -8.05
CA GLU A 149 -30.03 -6.47 -7.17
C GLU A 149 -29.96 -5.12 -7.89
N ALA A 150 -28.88 -4.87 -8.64
CA ALA A 150 -28.70 -3.63 -9.39
C ALA A 150 -29.69 -3.50 -10.56
N LEU A 151 -29.97 -4.59 -11.27
CA LEU A 151 -30.96 -4.62 -12.36
C LEU A 151 -32.39 -4.39 -11.84
N ASP A 152 -32.75 -4.98 -10.70
CA ASP A 152 -34.05 -4.78 -10.04
C ASP A 152 -34.24 -3.31 -9.59
N LEU A 153 -33.14 -2.58 -9.34
CA LEU A 153 -33.14 -1.14 -9.07
C LEU A 153 -33.20 -0.27 -10.34
N GLY A 154 -33.21 -0.88 -11.54
CA GLY A 154 -33.29 -0.20 -12.82
C GLY A 154 -31.96 0.38 -13.31
N HIS A 155 -30.83 -0.15 -12.84
CA HIS A 155 -29.51 0.29 -13.28
C HIS A 155 -29.01 -0.49 -14.51
N THR A 156 -28.34 0.20 -15.42
CA THR A 156 -27.52 -0.43 -16.46
C THR A 156 -26.16 -0.77 -15.88
N VAL A 157 -25.79 -2.05 -15.94
CA VAL A 157 -24.63 -2.59 -15.23
C VAL A 157 -23.62 -3.26 -16.15
N LYS A 158 -22.37 -3.25 -15.70
CA LYS A 158 -21.25 -3.98 -16.25
C LYS A 158 -20.56 -4.71 -15.11
N PRO A 159 -20.77 -6.03 -14.97
CA PRO A 159 -20.07 -6.84 -13.99
C PRO A 159 -18.56 -6.78 -14.18
N VAL A 160 -17.82 -6.83 -13.09
CA VAL A 160 -16.36 -6.79 -13.05
C VAL A 160 -15.86 -8.12 -12.50
N VAL A 161 -14.98 -8.77 -13.27
CA VAL A 161 -14.31 -10.01 -12.86
C VAL A 161 -12.80 -9.87 -13.08
N ILE A 162 -12.00 -10.48 -12.21
CA ILE A 162 -10.56 -10.63 -12.45
C ILE A 162 -10.39 -11.64 -13.58
N GLY A 163 -9.54 -11.33 -14.56
CA GLY A 163 -9.26 -12.20 -15.69
C GLY A 163 -8.54 -13.49 -15.30
N PRO A 164 -8.69 -14.56 -16.08
CA PRO A 164 -8.17 -15.88 -15.74
C PRO A 164 -6.65 -15.88 -15.59
N LEU A 165 -5.93 -15.09 -16.39
CA LEU A 165 -4.47 -15.08 -16.34
C LEU A 165 -3.98 -14.26 -15.15
N THR A 166 -4.57 -13.09 -14.91
CA THR A 166 -4.29 -12.31 -13.68
C THR A 166 -4.57 -13.15 -12.44
N TYR A 167 -5.71 -13.85 -12.36
CA TYR A 167 -6.04 -14.66 -11.19
C TYR A 167 -4.99 -15.76 -10.91
N LEU A 168 -4.54 -16.47 -11.95
CA LEU A 168 -3.50 -17.50 -11.81
C LEU A 168 -2.13 -16.90 -11.50
N TRP A 169 -1.79 -15.75 -12.09
CA TRP A 169 -0.54 -15.04 -11.86
C TRP A 169 -0.38 -14.66 -10.38
N LEU A 170 -1.46 -14.13 -9.79
CA LEU A 170 -1.53 -13.67 -8.41
C LEU A 170 -1.52 -14.81 -7.37
N GLY A 171 -1.77 -16.06 -7.75
CA GLY A 171 -1.74 -17.18 -6.81
C GLY A 171 -0.35 -17.76 -6.56
N LYS A 172 -0.26 -18.79 -5.73
CA LYS A 172 0.97 -19.55 -5.46
C LYS A 172 0.70 -21.06 -5.50
N ALA A 173 1.73 -21.82 -5.86
CA ALA A 173 1.70 -23.28 -5.80
C ALA A 173 1.86 -23.75 -4.34
N LYS A 174 1.11 -24.80 -3.96
CA LYS A 174 1.17 -25.49 -2.66
C LYS A 174 1.19 -27.00 -2.88
N GLY A 175 1.96 -27.71 -2.04
CA GLY A 175 2.10 -29.17 -2.11
C GLY A 175 3.14 -29.68 -3.13
N GLY A 176 3.90 -28.77 -3.75
CA GLY A 176 4.98 -29.04 -4.71
C GLY A 176 5.13 -27.89 -5.71
N ASP A 177 6.28 -27.83 -6.39
CA ASP A 177 6.52 -26.84 -7.45
C ASP A 177 5.84 -27.28 -8.76
N PHE A 178 5.01 -26.41 -9.33
CA PHE A 178 4.42 -26.58 -10.66
C PHE A 178 4.09 -25.22 -11.29
N ASP A 179 3.98 -25.17 -12.61
CA ASP A 179 3.59 -23.94 -13.30
C ASP A 179 2.07 -23.73 -13.18
N LYS A 180 1.67 -22.67 -12.49
CA LYS A 180 0.25 -22.27 -12.32
C LYS A 180 -0.47 -22.08 -13.65
N LEU A 181 0.26 -21.77 -14.73
CA LEU A 181 -0.32 -21.62 -16.06
C LEU A 181 -0.94 -22.92 -16.59
N GLU A 182 -0.49 -24.10 -16.12
CA GLU A 182 -1.08 -25.40 -16.44
C GLU A 182 -2.52 -25.55 -15.93
N LEU A 183 -2.94 -24.71 -14.98
CA LEU A 183 -4.31 -24.70 -14.47
C LEU A 183 -5.30 -23.98 -15.39
N LEU A 184 -4.81 -23.21 -16.36
CA LEU A 184 -5.64 -22.34 -17.20
C LEU A 184 -6.74 -23.10 -17.93
N ASP A 185 -6.42 -24.26 -18.51
CA ASP A 185 -7.39 -25.05 -19.28
C ASP A 185 -8.51 -25.61 -18.40
N ARG A 186 -8.25 -25.79 -17.09
CA ARG A 186 -9.26 -26.19 -16.10
C ARG A 186 -10.09 -25.02 -15.60
N LEU A 187 -9.54 -23.80 -15.62
CA LEU A 187 -10.21 -22.59 -15.12
C LEU A 187 -11.12 -21.95 -16.18
N LEU A 188 -10.72 -21.91 -17.44
CA LEU A 188 -11.46 -21.22 -18.51
C LEU A 188 -12.93 -21.65 -18.67
N PRO A 189 -13.32 -22.94 -18.54
CA PRO A 189 -14.72 -23.33 -18.65
C PRO A 189 -15.65 -22.63 -17.66
N LEU A 190 -15.14 -22.20 -16.50
CA LEU A 190 -15.93 -21.50 -15.49
C LEU A 190 -16.19 -20.04 -15.87
N TYR A 191 -15.28 -19.40 -16.58
CA TYR A 191 -15.53 -18.06 -17.14
C TYR A 191 -16.69 -18.12 -18.15
N GLY A 192 -16.73 -19.13 -19.02
CA GLY A 192 -17.86 -19.34 -19.92
C GLY A 192 -19.18 -19.55 -19.18
N GLN A 193 -19.18 -20.31 -18.08
CA GLN A 193 -20.36 -20.46 -17.20
C GLN A 193 -20.79 -19.14 -16.55
N ILE A 194 -19.83 -18.35 -16.07
CA ILE A 194 -20.09 -17.01 -15.49
C ILE A 194 -20.73 -16.11 -16.54
N PHE A 195 -20.16 -16.05 -17.75
CA PHE A 195 -20.68 -15.22 -18.83
C PHE A 195 -22.08 -15.65 -19.26
N GLN A 196 -22.35 -16.95 -19.35
CA GLN A 196 -23.69 -17.44 -19.64
C GLN A 196 -24.70 -17.03 -18.56
N ARG A 197 -24.37 -17.24 -17.28
CA ARG A 197 -25.26 -16.85 -16.17
C ARG A 197 -25.52 -15.34 -16.13
N LEU A 198 -24.52 -14.52 -16.42
CA LEU A 198 -24.67 -13.07 -16.52
C LEU A 198 -25.52 -12.67 -17.74
N ALA A 199 -25.36 -13.34 -18.87
CA ALA A 199 -26.19 -13.11 -20.06
C ALA A 199 -27.66 -13.49 -19.82
N ASP A 200 -27.91 -14.57 -19.07
CA ASP A 200 -29.26 -14.99 -18.68
C ASP A 200 -29.96 -13.95 -17.78
N LEU A 201 -29.19 -13.12 -17.06
CA LEU A 201 -29.70 -11.96 -16.30
C LEU A 201 -29.95 -10.72 -17.17
N GLY A 202 -29.62 -10.76 -18.47
CA GLY A 202 -29.79 -9.64 -19.39
C GLY A 202 -28.66 -8.61 -19.39
N VAL A 203 -27.48 -8.97 -18.86
CA VAL A 203 -26.28 -8.14 -18.96
C VAL A 203 -25.79 -8.08 -20.40
N GLU A 204 -25.26 -6.94 -20.85
CA GLU A 204 -24.65 -6.79 -22.18
C GLU A 204 -23.12 -6.87 -22.14
N TRP A 205 -22.49 -6.21 -21.16
CA TRP A 205 -21.04 -6.04 -21.07
C TRP A 205 -20.48 -6.64 -19.80
N VAL A 206 -19.30 -7.25 -19.88
CA VAL A 206 -18.48 -7.64 -18.73
C VAL A 206 -17.10 -6.98 -18.83
N GLN A 207 -16.62 -6.43 -17.72
CA GLN A 207 -15.24 -6.00 -17.55
C GLN A 207 -14.41 -7.18 -17.03
N ILE A 208 -13.31 -7.46 -17.73
CA ILE A 208 -12.35 -8.50 -17.35
C ILE A 208 -11.02 -7.80 -17.06
N ASP A 209 -10.66 -7.75 -15.78
CA ASP A 209 -9.45 -7.09 -15.32
C ASP A 209 -8.23 -7.99 -15.60
N GLU A 210 -7.39 -7.56 -16.54
CA GLU A 210 -6.09 -8.19 -16.82
C GLU A 210 -4.92 -7.21 -16.58
N PRO A 211 -4.78 -6.65 -15.37
CA PRO A 211 -3.71 -5.71 -15.05
C PRO A 211 -2.30 -6.30 -15.21
N ILE A 212 -2.12 -7.63 -15.23
CA ILE A 212 -0.80 -8.21 -15.47
C ILE A 212 -0.24 -7.88 -16.86
N LEU A 213 -1.07 -7.41 -17.81
CA LEU A 213 -0.62 -6.93 -19.11
C LEU A 213 0.30 -5.71 -19.02
N VAL A 214 0.30 -4.98 -17.89
CA VAL A 214 1.23 -3.87 -17.65
C VAL A 214 2.56 -4.32 -17.00
N LEU A 215 2.77 -5.64 -16.84
CA LEU A 215 4.01 -6.22 -16.29
C LEU A 215 4.91 -6.80 -17.40
N ASP A 216 6.17 -7.08 -17.03
CA ASP A 216 7.11 -7.83 -17.84
C ASP A 216 6.72 -9.32 -17.89
N LEU A 217 5.89 -9.69 -18.87
CA LEU A 217 5.34 -11.05 -18.97
C LEU A 217 6.27 -12.01 -19.74
N PRO A 218 6.48 -13.25 -19.25
CA PRO A 218 7.14 -14.29 -20.02
C PRO A 218 6.36 -14.66 -21.29
N GLN A 219 7.05 -15.15 -22.32
CA GLN A 219 6.42 -15.47 -23.61
C GLN A 219 5.29 -16.51 -23.49
N ALA A 220 5.43 -17.49 -22.58
CA ALA A 220 4.38 -18.49 -22.34
C ALA A 220 3.05 -17.84 -21.90
N TRP A 221 3.12 -16.82 -21.04
CA TRP A 221 1.96 -16.06 -20.58
C TRP A 221 1.38 -15.20 -21.70
N LYS A 222 2.22 -14.55 -22.51
CA LYS A 222 1.77 -13.80 -23.70
C LYS A 222 1.00 -14.70 -24.68
N ASN A 223 1.51 -15.90 -24.96
CA ASN A 223 0.83 -16.88 -25.81
C ASN A 223 -0.49 -17.37 -25.18
N ALA A 224 -0.52 -17.52 -23.85
CA ALA A 224 -1.71 -17.95 -23.14
C ALA A 224 -2.84 -16.92 -23.20
N PHE A 225 -2.53 -15.61 -23.22
CA PHE A 225 -3.51 -14.54 -23.48
C PHE A 225 -4.25 -14.75 -24.81
N GLU A 226 -3.50 -14.93 -25.90
CA GLU A 226 -4.11 -15.17 -27.21
C GLU A 226 -5.00 -16.41 -27.18
N ARG A 227 -4.49 -17.53 -26.63
CA ARG A 227 -5.25 -18.79 -26.55
C ARG A 227 -6.53 -18.65 -25.72
N ALA A 228 -6.42 -18.10 -24.51
CA ALA A 228 -7.53 -17.96 -23.57
C ALA A 228 -8.65 -17.10 -24.17
N TYR A 229 -8.30 -15.92 -24.67
CA TYR A 229 -9.28 -15.00 -25.22
C TYR A 229 -9.87 -15.50 -26.54
N ASN A 230 -9.13 -16.26 -27.35
CA ASN A 230 -9.71 -16.95 -28.50
C ASN A 230 -10.75 -18.02 -28.12
N LEU A 231 -10.61 -18.67 -26.96
CA LEU A 231 -11.58 -19.65 -26.49
C LEU A 231 -12.86 -18.96 -26.00
N ILE A 232 -12.72 -17.93 -25.16
CA ILE A 232 -13.87 -17.24 -24.56
C ILE A 232 -14.52 -16.21 -25.49
N GLN A 233 -13.94 -15.86 -26.64
CA GLN A 233 -14.52 -14.87 -27.57
C GLN A 233 -15.97 -15.22 -27.96
N ARG A 234 -16.28 -16.52 -28.08
CA ARG A 234 -17.59 -17.04 -28.52
C ARG A 234 -18.62 -17.12 -27.40
N ASP A 235 -18.20 -17.00 -26.15
CA ASP A 235 -19.10 -16.95 -25.01
C ASP A 235 -20.00 -15.71 -25.12
N PRO A 236 -21.21 -15.71 -24.53
CA PRO A 236 -22.09 -14.54 -24.59
C PRO A 236 -21.45 -13.33 -23.89
N LEU A 237 -22.11 -12.16 -24.03
CA LEU A 237 -21.66 -10.84 -23.58
C LEU A 237 -20.52 -10.22 -24.40
N LYS A 238 -20.53 -8.90 -24.44
CA LYS A 238 -19.41 -8.09 -24.91
C LYS A 238 -18.35 -7.96 -23.82
N LYS A 239 -17.09 -8.05 -24.20
CA LYS A 239 -15.95 -8.17 -23.27
C LYS A 239 -15.08 -6.92 -23.35
N LEU A 240 -14.94 -6.24 -22.22
CA LEU A 240 -14.00 -5.14 -22.03
C LEU A 240 -12.80 -5.65 -21.23
N VAL A 241 -11.64 -5.81 -21.85
CA VAL A 241 -10.40 -6.10 -21.12
C VAL A 241 -9.88 -4.79 -20.52
N ALA A 242 -9.65 -4.76 -19.20
CA ALA A 242 -9.17 -3.59 -18.50
C ALA A 242 -7.74 -3.76 -17.98
N THR A 243 -6.92 -2.74 -18.25
CA THR A 243 -5.51 -2.67 -17.84
C THR A 243 -5.26 -1.31 -17.19
N TYR A 244 -4.48 -1.29 -16.12
CA TYR A 244 -4.28 -0.09 -15.31
C TYR A 244 -2.98 -0.13 -14.51
N PHE A 245 -2.60 1.01 -13.93
CA PHE A 245 -1.38 1.24 -13.14
C PHE A 245 -0.08 1.35 -13.93
N GLY A 246 -0.13 1.22 -15.26
CA GLY A 246 1.04 1.34 -16.12
C GLY A 246 0.70 1.32 -17.60
N GLY A 247 1.73 1.52 -18.42
CA GLY A 247 1.64 1.38 -19.88
C GLY A 247 1.69 -0.08 -20.30
N LEU A 248 1.00 -0.39 -21.40
CA LEU A 248 1.07 -1.72 -22.01
C LEU A 248 2.44 -2.01 -22.64
N GLU A 249 3.17 -0.97 -23.04
CA GLU A 249 4.52 -1.06 -23.62
C GLU A 249 4.62 -2.14 -24.72
N GLU A 250 5.49 -3.14 -24.55
CA GLU A 250 5.68 -4.23 -25.50
C GLU A 250 4.47 -5.18 -25.60
N ASN A 251 3.58 -5.19 -24.59
CA ASN A 251 2.32 -5.93 -24.60
C ASN A 251 1.18 -5.17 -25.28
N LEU A 252 1.39 -3.92 -25.73
CA LEU A 252 0.35 -3.12 -26.40
C LEU A 252 -0.20 -3.81 -27.64
N GLY A 253 0.68 -4.41 -28.45
CA GLY A 253 0.28 -5.18 -29.63
C GLY A 253 -0.59 -6.40 -29.28
N LEU A 254 -0.24 -7.11 -28.20
CA LEU A 254 -1.02 -8.24 -27.71
C LEU A 254 -2.41 -7.78 -27.25
N ALA A 255 -2.48 -6.82 -26.34
CA ALA A 255 -3.74 -6.31 -25.78
C ALA A 255 -4.67 -5.73 -26.85
N ALA A 256 -4.13 -4.96 -27.81
CA ALA A 256 -4.90 -4.39 -28.91
C ALA A 256 -5.51 -5.46 -29.82
N ASN A 257 -4.84 -6.61 -29.99
CA ASN A 257 -5.27 -7.68 -30.91
C ASN A 257 -6.08 -8.80 -30.24
N LEU A 258 -6.24 -8.83 -28.92
CA LEU A 258 -7.12 -9.80 -28.26
C LEU A 258 -8.54 -9.75 -28.86
N PRO A 259 -9.18 -10.90 -29.15
CA PRO A 259 -10.50 -10.96 -29.78
C PRO A 259 -11.63 -10.62 -28.78
N VAL A 260 -11.66 -9.36 -28.36
CA VAL A 260 -12.61 -8.79 -27.40
C VAL A 260 -13.24 -7.51 -27.95
N ASP A 261 -14.39 -7.12 -27.39
CA ASP A 261 -15.18 -5.99 -27.89
C ASP A 261 -14.62 -4.63 -27.46
N GLY A 262 -13.86 -4.58 -26.37
CA GLY A 262 -13.26 -3.34 -25.87
C GLY A 262 -11.95 -3.53 -25.14
N LEU A 263 -11.16 -2.46 -25.08
CA LEU A 263 -9.94 -2.35 -24.29
C LEU A 263 -9.98 -1.07 -23.44
N HIS A 264 -9.65 -1.17 -22.15
CA HIS A 264 -9.41 -0.04 -21.27
C HIS A 264 -7.91 0.13 -20.99
N ILE A 265 -7.44 1.38 -21.06
CA ILE A 265 -6.05 1.77 -20.80
C ILE A 265 -5.97 2.95 -19.82
N ASP A 266 -4.91 2.98 -19.04
CA ASP A 266 -4.60 4.04 -18.08
C ASP A 266 -3.76 5.15 -18.72
N LEU A 267 -4.43 6.26 -19.07
CA LEU A 267 -3.78 7.45 -19.62
C LEU A 267 -3.32 8.44 -18.55
N VAL A 268 -3.61 8.19 -17.27
CA VAL A 268 -3.08 9.00 -16.17
C VAL A 268 -1.64 8.60 -15.87
N ARG A 269 -1.38 7.28 -15.83
CA ARG A 269 -0.06 6.75 -15.51
C ARG A 269 0.85 6.64 -16.73
N ALA A 270 0.28 6.36 -17.89
CA ALA A 270 1.01 6.19 -19.15
C ALA A 270 0.30 6.90 -20.32
N PRO A 271 0.20 8.25 -20.31
CA PRO A 271 -0.40 9.03 -21.40
C PRO A 271 0.30 8.80 -22.76
N GLU A 272 1.59 8.47 -22.76
CA GLU A 272 2.41 8.24 -23.95
C GLU A 272 1.94 7.06 -24.81
N GLN A 273 1.15 6.13 -24.25
CA GLN A 273 0.61 5.00 -25.02
C GLN A 273 -0.55 5.40 -25.95
N TYR A 274 -1.13 6.58 -25.75
CA TYR A 274 -2.34 7.04 -26.45
C TYR A 274 -2.20 7.15 -27.98
N PRO A 275 -1.13 7.72 -28.56
CA PRO A 275 -1.02 7.78 -30.02
C PRO A 275 -0.90 6.38 -30.63
N THR A 276 -0.07 5.51 -30.04
CA THR A 276 0.20 4.17 -30.57
C THR A 276 -1.02 3.26 -30.50
N ILE A 277 -1.82 3.33 -29.43
CA ILE A 277 -3.02 2.51 -29.33
C ILE A 277 -4.09 2.94 -30.33
N LEU A 278 -4.27 4.24 -30.57
CA LEU A 278 -5.24 4.72 -31.57
C LEU A 278 -4.93 4.20 -32.98
N ASP A 279 -3.65 4.07 -33.32
CA ASP A 279 -3.23 3.61 -34.64
C ASP A 279 -3.30 2.08 -34.78
N ARG A 280 -3.18 1.33 -33.67
CA ARG A 280 -3.18 -0.14 -33.67
C ARG A 280 -4.52 -0.78 -33.32
N LEU A 281 -5.48 0.00 -32.82
CA LEU A 281 -6.77 -0.52 -32.39
C LEU A 281 -7.62 -1.00 -33.58
N PRO A 282 -8.15 -2.23 -33.56
CA PRO A 282 -9.11 -2.68 -34.57
C PRO A 282 -10.34 -1.77 -34.68
N ALA A 283 -10.82 -1.54 -35.90
CA ALA A 283 -11.90 -0.57 -36.19
C ALA A 283 -13.25 -0.88 -35.52
N TYR A 284 -13.49 -2.13 -35.12
CA TYR A 284 -14.73 -2.52 -34.42
C TYR A 284 -14.65 -2.30 -32.91
N LYS A 285 -13.43 -2.22 -32.34
CA LYS A 285 -13.20 -2.31 -30.90
C LYS A 285 -13.48 -0.97 -30.22
N VAL A 286 -14.14 -1.03 -29.07
CA VAL A 286 -14.33 0.08 -28.14
C VAL A 286 -13.01 0.39 -27.43
N LEU A 287 -12.68 1.67 -27.29
CA LEU A 287 -11.54 2.11 -26.48
C LEU A 287 -12.06 2.91 -25.30
N SER A 288 -11.81 2.38 -24.10
CA SER A 288 -12.03 3.08 -22.85
C SER A 288 -10.75 3.80 -22.42
N LEU A 289 -10.84 5.11 -22.29
CA LEU A 289 -9.74 5.97 -21.89
C LEU A 289 -9.87 6.31 -20.40
N GLY A 290 -8.96 5.77 -19.61
CA GLY A 290 -8.81 6.07 -18.20
C GLY A 290 -8.09 7.39 -17.97
N VAL A 291 -8.83 8.48 -17.84
CA VAL A 291 -8.30 9.85 -17.84
C VAL A 291 -8.46 10.59 -16.51
N VAL A 292 -9.33 10.10 -15.63
CA VAL A 292 -9.50 10.66 -14.27
C VAL A 292 -8.73 9.79 -13.27
N ASN A 293 -7.82 10.37 -12.49
CA ASN A 293 -6.92 9.58 -11.63
C ASN A 293 -7.70 8.82 -10.55
N GLY A 294 -7.69 7.48 -10.59
CA GLY A 294 -8.34 6.64 -9.58
C GLY A 294 -7.52 6.39 -8.31
N ARG A 295 -6.22 6.71 -8.32
CA ARG A 295 -5.28 6.48 -7.19
C ARG A 295 -4.91 7.73 -6.39
N ASN A 296 -5.40 8.90 -6.78
CA ASN A 296 -5.02 10.16 -6.15
C ASN A 296 -6.21 11.08 -5.96
N VAL A 297 -6.11 12.05 -5.05
CA VAL A 297 -7.23 12.91 -4.63
C VAL A 297 -7.34 14.22 -5.38
N TRP A 298 -6.47 14.46 -6.36
CA TRP A 298 -6.49 15.70 -7.12
C TRP A 298 -7.65 15.76 -8.10
N ARG A 299 -8.19 16.97 -8.25
CA ARG A 299 -9.18 17.32 -9.25
C ARG A 299 -8.55 17.26 -10.65
N CYS A 300 -9.27 16.67 -11.59
CA CYS A 300 -8.85 16.57 -12.98
C CYS A 300 -8.78 17.97 -13.65
N ASP A 301 -7.76 18.22 -14.46
CA ASP A 301 -7.78 19.33 -15.41
C ASP A 301 -8.69 18.96 -16.59
N LEU A 302 -9.93 19.45 -16.56
CA LEU A 302 -10.94 19.09 -17.53
C LEU A 302 -10.61 19.59 -18.95
N ASP A 303 -9.97 20.76 -19.10
CA ASP A 303 -9.66 21.29 -20.44
C ASP A 303 -8.53 20.50 -21.11
N ASN A 304 -7.45 20.23 -20.35
CA ASN A 304 -6.34 19.42 -20.85
C ASN A 304 -6.82 18.00 -21.23
N THR A 305 -7.66 17.41 -20.38
CA THR A 305 -8.24 16.08 -20.64
C THR A 305 -9.18 16.09 -21.84
N LEU A 306 -10.05 17.11 -21.95
CA LEU A 306 -11.00 17.23 -23.05
C LEU A 306 -10.30 17.39 -24.41
N ALA A 307 -9.13 18.02 -24.47
CA ALA A 307 -8.35 18.10 -25.71
C ALA A 307 -7.99 16.70 -26.24
N THR A 308 -7.54 15.80 -25.36
CA THR A 308 -7.24 14.40 -25.71
C THR A 308 -8.50 13.64 -26.10
N LEU A 309 -9.61 13.85 -25.39
CA LEU A 309 -10.87 13.17 -25.68
C LEU A 309 -11.50 13.63 -27.00
N ARG A 310 -11.39 14.91 -27.36
CA ARG A 310 -11.87 15.43 -28.66
C ARG A 310 -11.15 14.76 -29.83
N HIS A 311 -9.82 14.72 -29.79
CA HIS A 311 -9.04 14.01 -30.82
C HIS A 311 -9.37 12.51 -30.85
N ALA A 312 -9.62 11.87 -29.69
CA ALA A 312 -10.04 10.47 -29.65
C ALA A 312 -11.43 10.29 -30.29
N HIS A 313 -12.36 11.18 -30.01
CA HIS A 313 -13.72 11.15 -30.51
C HIS A 313 -13.80 11.34 -32.03
N GLU A 314 -12.98 12.22 -32.60
CA GLU A 314 -12.86 12.37 -34.06
C GLU A 314 -12.49 11.06 -34.78
N LYS A 315 -11.69 10.21 -34.14
CA LYS A 315 -11.26 8.91 -34.70
C LYS A 315 -12.19 7.74 -34.35
N LEU A 316 -12.79 7.76 -33.16
CA LEU A 316 -13.50 6.62 -32.59
C LEU A 316 -15.03 6.75 -32.65
N GLY A 317 -15.56 7.97 -32.64
CA GLY A 317 -16.99 8.25 -32.52
C GLY A 317 -17.59 7.54 -31.31
N ASP A 318 -18.65 6.75 -31.55
CA ASP A 318 -19.38 5.97 -30.52
C ASP A 318 -18.53 4.87 -29.85
N ARG A 319 -17.34 4.57 -30.37
CA ARG A 319 -16.41 3.60 -29.76
C ARG A 319 -15.57 4.20 -28.64
N LEU A 320 -15.69 5.51 -28.38
CA LEU A 320 -14.98 6.17 -27.28
C LEU A 320 -15.74 5.99 -25.96
N TRP A 321 -15.08 5.41 -24.98
CA TRP A 321 -15.54 5.33 -23.60
C TRP A 321 -14.63 6.17 -22.70
N VAL A 322 -15.21 6.86 -21.71
CA VAL A 322 -14.48 7.71 -20.76
C VAL A 322 -14.63 7.11 -19.37
N ALA A 323 -13.50 6.99 -18.66
CA ALA A 323 -13.48 6.34 -17.35
C ALA A 323 -12.41 6.94 -16.42
N PRO A 324 -12.46 6.61 -15.12
CA PRO A 324 -11.30 6.71 -14.26
C PRO A 324 -10.17 5.80 -14.76
N SER A 325 -8.92 6.08 -14.38
CA SER A 325 -7.74 5.31 -14.79
C SER A 325 -7.69 3.88 -14.27
N CYS A 326 -8.38 3.62 -13.16
CA CYS A 326 -8.48 2.33 -12.49
C CYS A 326 -9.75 2.34 -11.62
N SER A 327 -9.99 1.28 -10.86
CA SER A 327 -11.05 1.29 -9.84
C SER A 327 -10.86 2.46 -8.87
N LEU A 328 -11.95 3.15 -8.52
CA LEU A 328 -11.92 4.22 -7.54
C LEU A 328 -11.72 3.71 -6.10
N LEU A 329 -11.58 2.39 -5.88
CA LEU A 329 -11.22 1.77 -4.60
C LEU A 329 -10.04 2.47 -3.89
N HIS A 330 -9.11 3.02 -4.65
CA HIS A 330 -7.90 3.68 -4.16
C HIS A 330 -8.10 5.17 -3.84
N SER A 331 -9.32 5.69 -3.98
CA SER A 331 -9.71 7.05 -3.62
C SER A 331 -10.66 7.04 -2.41
N PRO A 332 -10.68 8.09 -1.58
CA PRO A 332 -11.72 8.21 -0.56
C PRO A 332 -13.11 8.39 -1.20
N VAL A 333 -14.16 8.21 -0.40
CA VAL A 333 -15.53 8.12 -0.92
C VAL A 333 -16.07 9.47 -1.42
N ASP A 334 -16.12 10.49 -0.56
CA ASP A 334 -16.86 11.72 -0.84
C ASP A 334 -16.27 12.95 -0.14
N LEU A 335 -15.77 13.90 -0.94
CA LEU A 335 -15.15 15.14 -0.44
C LEU A 335 -16.17 16.05 0.24
N GLY A 336 -17.47 15.90 -0.07
CA GLY A 336 -18.54 16.64 0.57
C GLY A 336 -18.61 16.41 2.09
N ARG A 337 -18.01 15.32 2.59
CA ARG A 337 -17.93 15.01 4.02
C ARG A 337 -16.82 15.77 4.76
N GLU A 338 -15.84 16.31 4.06
CA GLU A 338 -14.73 17.05 4.70
C GLU A 338 -15.20 18.42 5.19
N ASP A 339 -15.17 18.63 6.51
CA ASP A 339 -15.64 19.86 7.17
C ASP A 339 -14.53 20.68 7.83
N GLN A 340 -13.28 20.22 7.74
CA GLN A 340 -12.11 20.89 8.35
C GLN A 340 -11.10 21.41 7.32
N LEU A 341 -11.26 21.06 6.04
CA LEU A 341 -10.42 21.60 4.96
C LEU A 341 -10.86 23.02 4.61
N ASP A 342 -9.88 23.91 4.42
CA ASP A 342 -10.14 25.25 3.92
C ASP A 342 -10.69 25.21 2.47
N ASN A 343 -11.43 26.25 2.08
CA ASN A 343 -12.11 26.28 0.78
C ASN A 343 -11.15 26.25 -0.41
N GLU A 344 -9.96 26.85 -0.27
CA GLU A 344 -8.97 26.88 -1.35
C GLU A 344 -8.46 25.45 -1.61
N LEU A 345 -7.94 24.77 -0.59
CA LEU A 345 -7.46 23.40 -0.72
C LEU A 345 -8.58 22.43 -1.11
N LYS A 346 -9.76 22.55 -0.49
CA LYS A 346 -10.91 21.69 -0.82
C LYS A 346 -11.30 21.82 -2.29
N SER A 347 -11.13 23.00 -2.91
CA SER A 347 -11.41 23.19 -4.34
C SER A 347 -10.46 22.40 -5.25
N TRP A 348 -9.24 22.11 -4.81
CA TRP A 348 -8.23 21.39 -5.58
C TRP A 348 -8.42 19.87 -5.59
N LEU A 349 -9.29 19.35 -4.72
CA LEU A 349 -9.48 17.93 -4.51
C LEU A 349 -10.75 17.40 -5.20
N ALA A 350 -10.72 16.10 -5.50
CA ALA A 350 -11.84 15.30 -5.96
C ALA A 350 -11.71 13.88 -5.36
N PHE A 351 -12.73 13.41 -4.64
CA PHE A 351 -12.83 12.03 -4.16
C PHE A 351 -13.70 11.21 -5.13
N ALA A 352 -14.00 9.94 -4.83
CA ALA A 352 -14.67 9.04 -5.77
C ALA A 352 -15.99 9.59 -6.35
N VAL A 353 -16.85 10.20 -5.53
CA VAL A 353 -18.10 10.85 -6.01
C VAL A 353 -17.80 11.98 -7.00
N GLN A 354 -16.85 12.86 -6.69
CA GLN A 354 -16.49 13.99 -7.55
C GLN A 354 -15.82 13.49 -8.84
N LYS A 355 -14.99 12.45 -8.77
CA LYS A 355 -14.36 11.81 -9.94
C LYS A 355 -15.38 11.18 -10.90
N CYS A 356 -16.45 10.59 -10.38
CA CYS A 356 -17.56 10.15 -11.21
C CYS A 356 -18.21 11.31 -11.98
N ALA A 357 -18.36 12.47 -11.35
CA ALA A 357 -18.90 13.66 -12.01
C ALA A 357 -17.93 14.23 -13.06
N GLU A 358 -16.62 14.21 -12.79
CA GLU A 358 -15.59 14.60 -13.78
C GLU A 358 -15.67 13.72 -15.03
N VAL A 359 -15.75 12.40 -14.87
CA VAL A 359 -15.91 11.44 -16.00
C VAL A 359 -17.18 11.73 -16.79
N ALA A 360 -18.31 11.92 -16.13
CA ALA A 360 -19.58 12.19 -16.79
C ALA A 360 -19.57 13.51 -17.57
N VAL A 361 -19.04 14.58 -16.98
CA VAL A 361 -18.90 15.88 -17.64
C VAL A 361 -17.97 15.77 -18.84
N LEU A 362 -16.85 15.07 -18.74
CA LEU A 362 -15.91 14.87 -19.84
C LEU A 362 -16.55 14.11 -21.01
N ALA A 363 -17.26 13.01 -20.73
CA ALA A 363 -17.99 12.27 -21.76
C ALA A 363 -19.05 13.14 -22.45
N GLN A 364 -19.82 13.91 -21.69
CA GLN A 364 -20.81 14.83 -22.25
C GLN A 364 -20.15 15.95 -23.06
N ALA A 365 -19.00 16.46 -22.62
CA ALA A 365 -18.33 17.59 -23.26
C ALA A 365 -17.78 17.29 -24.66
N VAL A 366 -17.54 16.01 -24.98
CA VAL A 366 -17.12 15.61 -26.33
C VAL A 366 -18.28 15.63 -27.32
N ASP A 367 -19.48 15.24 -26.89
CA ASP A 367 -20.69 15.22 -27.74
C ASP A 367 -21.45 16.55 -27.73
N GLN A 368 -21.49 17.24 -26.59
CA GLN A 368 -22.31 18.42 -26.33
C GLN A 368 -21.47 19.53 -25.66
N PRO A 369 -20.47 20.09 -26.35
CA PRO A 369 -19.54 21.06 -25.77
C PRO A 369 -20.22 22.35 -25.29
N ASP A 370 -21.36 22.72 -25.89
CA ASP A 370 -22.10 23.95 -25.58
C ASP A 370 -23.18 23.76 -24.50
N ALA A 371 -23.29 22.56 -23.91
CA ALA A 371 -24.27 22.30 -22.85
C ALA A 371 -23.97 23.21 -21.62
N PRO A 372 -24.98 23.87 -21.01
CA PRO A 372 -24.75 24.81 -19.92
C PRO A 372 -23.98 24.25 -18.73
N ASN A 373 -24.23 22.98 -18.37
CA ASN A 373 -23.53 22.31 -17.29
C ASN A 373 -22.06 21.98 -17.64
N VAL A 374 -21.77 21.64 -18.89
CA VAL A 374 -20.40 21.44 -19.40
C VAL A 374 -19.63 22.75 -19.36
N LEU A 375 -20.20 23.84 -19.90
CA LEU A 375 -19.57 25.15 -19.90
C LEU A 375 -19.28 25.65 -18.47
N ALA A 376 -20.22 25.43 -17.53
CA ALA A 376 -20.03 25.76 -16.13
C ALA A 376 -18.90 24.95 -15.48
N ALA A 377 -18.87 23.64 -15.70
CA ALA A 377 -17.83 22.77 -15.14
C ALA A 377 -16.43 23.09 -15.70
N LEU A 378 -16.31 23.37 -17.00
CA LEU A 378 -15.05 23.81 -17.61
C LEU A 378 -14.62 25.19 -17.09
N ALA A 379 -15.55 26.13 -16.89
CA ALA A 379 -15.23 27.42 -16.28
C ALA A 379 -14.74 27.28 -14.83
N GLU A 380 -15.38 26.44 -14.02
CA GLU A 380 -14.95 26.12 -12.66
C GLU A 380 -13.56 25.48 -12.65
N SER A 381 -13.34 24.46 -13.50
CA SER A 381 -12.04 23.81 -13.65
C SER A 381 -10.94 24.82 -13.97
N ARG A 382 -11.13 25.70 -14.97
CA ARG A 382 -10.14 26.74 -15.31
C ARG A 382 -9.84 27.68 -14.16
N ALA A 383 -10.86 28.11 -13.43
CA ALA A 383 -10.68 28.98 -12.29
C ALA A 383 -9.87 28.30 -11.18
N VAL A 384 -10.17 27.02 -10.89
CA VAL A 384 -9.45 26.21 -9.89
C VAL A 384 -8.00 25.97 -10.32
N GLN A 385 -7.75 25.56 -11.57
CA GLN A 385 -6.40 25.31 -12.07
C GLN A 385 -5.55 26.60 -12.06
N ALA A 386 -6.11 27.73 -12.50
CA ALA A 386 -5.42 29.02 -12.46
C ALA A 386 -5.11 29.47 -11.02
N ALA A 387 -6.06 29.31 -10.09
CA ALA A 387 -5.87 29.66 -8.69
C ALA A 387 -4.79 28.79 -8.02
N ARG A 388 -4.82 27.46 -8.25
CA ARG A 388 -3.80 26.53 -7.72
C ARG A 388 -2.42 26.88 -8.28
N ALA A 389 -2.30 27.07 -9.59
CA ALA A 389 -1.02 27.37 -10.24
C ALA A 389 -0.37 28.67 -9.72
N ALA A 390 -1.17 29.64 -9.28
CA ALA A 390 -0.69 30.90 -8.70
C ALA A 390 -0.54 30.88 -7.16
N SER A 391 -0.93 29.79 -6.49
CA SER A 391 -1.01 29.78 -5.02
C SER A 391 0.39 29.82 -4.37
N PRO A 392 0.64 30.72 -3.40
CA PRO A 392 1.92 30.77 -2.68
C PRO A 392 2.15 29.52 -1.80
N ARG A 393 1.09 28.73 -1.56
CA ARG A 393 1.16 27.47 -0.81
C ARG A 393 2.01 26.41 -1.51
N ILE A 394 2.09 26.46 -2.85
CA ILE A 394 2.83 25.50 -3.67
C ILE A 394 4.14 26.05 -4.24
N HIS A 395 4.40 27.35 -4.00
CA HIS A 395 5.58 28.07 -4.46
C HIS A 395 6.30 28.72 -3.27
N LYS A 396 7.23 27.98 -2.64
CA LYS A 396 8.07 28.51 -1.57
C LYS A 396 9.50 28.74 -2.08
N PRO A 397 9.91 29.98 -2.40
CA PRO A 397 11.22 30.26 -2.98
C PRO A 397 12.40 29.72 -2.14
N ALA A 398 12.28 29.75 -0.81
CA ALA A 398 13.31 29.22 0.08
C ALA A 398 13.48 27.69 -0.05
N VAL A 399 12.39 26.94 -0.21
CA VAL A 399 12.43 25.49 -0.41
C VAL A 399 13.02 25.17 -1.78
N GLN A 400 12.55 25.87 -2.82
CA GLN A 400 13.04 25.68 -4.20
C GLN A 400 14.54 25.98 -4.32
N ALA A 401 15.00 27.08 -3.72
CA ALA A 401 16.42 27.44 -3.68
C ALA A 401 17.26 26.39 -2.93
N ARG A 402 16.74 25.83 -1.82
CA ARG A 402 17.45 24.80 -1.06
C ARG A 402 17.56 23.48 -1.84
N VAL A 403 16.51 23.07 -2.54
CA VAL A 403 16.56 21.89 -3.44
C VAL A 403 17.55 22.12 -4.59
N ALA A 404 17.56 23.31 -5.19
CA ALA A 404 18.48 23.65 -6.27
C ALA A 404 19.96 23.72 -5.82
N ALA A 405 20.20 23.87 -4.51
CA ALA A 405 21.55 23.93 -3.93
C ALA A 405 22.11 22.55 -3.56
N ILE A 406 21.36 21.45 -3.72
CA ILE A 406 21.84 20.10 -3.43
C ILE A 406 23.04 19.77 -4.33
N THR A 407 24.11 19.30 -3.71
CA THR A 407 25.31 18.80 -4.38
C THR A 407 25.47 17.30 -4.12
N ALA A 408 26.29 16.61 -4.93
CA ALA A 408 26.57 15.18 -4.71
C ALA A 408 27.13 14.89 -3.31
N GLN A 409 27.93 15.81 -2.76
CA GLN A 409 28.55 15.69 -1.44
C GLN A 409 27.53 15.65 -0.30
N ASP A 410 26.33 16.24 -0.48
CA ASP A 410 25.30 16.28 0.56
C ASP A 410 24.72 14.88 0.86
N SER A 411 24.85 13.97 -0.10
CA SER A 411 24.39 12.58 -0.05
C SER A 411 25.55 11.59 0.20
N GLU A 412 26.67 12.05 0.74
CA GLU A 412 27.83 11.23 1.08
C GLU A 412 28.26 11.41 2.54
N ARG A 413 28.54 10.31 3.25
CA ARG A 413 29.19 10.36 4.56
C ARG A 413 30.63 10.86 4.41
N GLN A 414 31.19 11.39 5.50
CA GLN A 414 32.58 11.88 5.52
C GLN A 414 33.59 10.77 5.25
N SER A 415 33.33 9.58 5.80
CA SER A 415 34.18 8.40 5.68
C SER A 415 33.38 7.16 5.25
N PRO A 416 34.01 6.17 4.59
CA PRO A 416 33.35 4.89 4.26
C PRO A 416 33.09 4.06 5.53
N PHE A 417 32.09 3.16 5.47
CA PHE A 417 31.64 2.36 6.62
C PHE A 417 32.78 1.66 7.38
N ALA A 418 33.77 1.10 6.66
CA ALA A 418 34.91 0.43 7.27
C ALA A 418 35.70 1.30 8.27
N GLN A 419 35.75 2.63 8.07
CA GLN A 419 36.36 3.56 9.01
C GLN A 419 35.38 4.00 10.10
N ARG A 420 34.12 4.24 9.71
CA ARG A 420 33.07 4.67 10.66
C ARG A 420 32.82 3.63 11.74
N ILE A 421 32.74 2.35 11.36
CA ILE A 421 32.45 1.26 12.29
C ILE A 421 33.51 1.10 13.38
N GLU A 422 34.78 1.41 13.10
CA GLU A 422 35.86 1.41 14.10
C GLU A 422 35.61 2.49 15.16
N THR A 423 35.30 3.71 14.72
CA THR A 423 34.95 4.85 15.58
C THR A 423 33.69 4.57 16.39
N GLN A 424 32.64 4.04 15.75
CA GLN A 424 31.37 3.69 16.39
C GLN A 424 31.54 2.60 17.44
N ARG A 425 32.30 1.53 17.16
CA ARG A 425 32.59 0.47 18.14
C ARG A 425 33.38 1.01 19.34
N ALA A 426 34.36 1.87 19.11
CA ALA A 426 35.13 2.50 20.17
C ALA A 426 34.27 3.41 21.07
N GLY A 427 33.32 4.13 20.48
CA GLY A 427 32.40 5.04 21.17
C GLY A 427 31.26 4.32 21.91
N LEU A 428 30.53 3.43 21.22
CA LEU A 428 29.33 2.76 21.73
C LEU A 428 29.65 1.58 22.65
N LYS A 429 30.79 0.91 22.45
CA LYS A 429 31.27 -0.24 23.26
C LYS A 429 30.22 -1.34 23.42
N LEU A 430 29.48 -1.62 22.34
CA LEU A 430 28.47 -2.67 22.30
C LEU A 430 29.13 -4.07 22.31
N PRO A 431 28.50 -5.07 22.95
CA PRO A 431 28.97 -6.45 22.85
C PRO A 431 28.72 -7.03 21.45
N LEU A 432 29.31 -8.19 21.16
CA LEU A 432 28.87 -9.02 20.03
C LEU A 432 27.38 -9.35 20.15
N PHE A 433 26.68 -9.52 19.03
CA PHE A 433 25.24 -9.73 18.99
C PHE A 433 24.44 -8.68 19.77
N PRO A 434 24.66 -7.36 19.59
CA PRO A 434 23.95 -6.34 20.34
C PRO A 434 22.42 -6.48 20.15
N THR A 435 21.70 -6.40 21.25
CA THR A 435 20.25 -6.55 21.31
C THR A 435 19.57 -5.19 21.30
N THR A 436 18.55 -5.06 20.46
CA THR A 436 17.72 -3.87 20.38
C THR A 436 16.29 -4.22 19.94
N THR A 437 15.42 -3.22 19.86
CA THR A 437 14.11 -3.34 19.23
C THR A 437 13.95 -2.29 18.14
N ILE A 438 12.92 -2.42 17.31
CA ILE A 438 12.77 -1.59 16.12
C ILE A 438 12.30 -0.16 16.45
N GLY A 439 11.47 0.04 17.48
CA GLY A 439 11.02 1.38 17.86
C GLY A 439 9.79 1.37 18.77
N SER A 440 8.63 1.05 18.20
CA SER A 440 7.37 1.13 18.94
C SER A 440 7.19 0.02 19.98
N PHE A 441 6.61 0.36 21.12
CA PHE A 441 6.12 -0.58 22.15
C PHE A 441 4.58 -0.65 22.13
N PRO A 442 3.96 -1.63 22.84
CA PRO A 442 2.52 -1.81 22.91
C PRO A 442 1.72 -0.51 23.03
N GLN A 443 0.84 -0.23 22.06
CA GLN A 443 -0.09 0.89 22.21
C GLN A 443 -1.26 0.47 23.09
N THR A 444 -1.17 0.87 24.36
CA THR A 444 -2.16 0.58 25.40
C THR A 444 -3.45 1.37 25.23
N ALA A 445 -4.49 0.96 25.97
CA ALA A 445 -5.74 1.71 26.03
C ALA A 445 -5.56 3.09 26.68
N SER A 446 -4.66 3.23 27.66
CA SER A 446 -4.30 4.51 28.29
C SER A 446 -3.71 5.49 27.28
N ILE A 447 -2.72 5.05 26.48
CA ILE A 447 -2.11 5.88 25.43
C ILE A 447 -3.17 6.38 24.44
N ARG A 448 -4.06 5.49 23.97
CA ARG A 448 -5.13 5.86 23.04
C ARG A 448 -6.12 6.86 23.65
N LEU A 449 -6.50 6.64 24.92
CA LEU A 449 -7.43 7.52 25.63
C LEU A 449 -6.83 8.90 25.89
N ALA A 450 -5.55 8.97 26.26
CA ALA A 450 -4.83 10.23 26.46
C ALA A 450 -4.76 11.04 25.16
N ARG A 451 -4.35 10.41 24.05
CA ARG A 451 -4.34 11.04 22.71
C ARG A 451 -5.73 11.52 22.30
N GLN A 452 -6.76 10.70 22.47
CA GLN A 452 -8.13 11.08 22.16
C GLN A 452 -8.60 12.28 23.00
N SER A 453 -8.31 12.27 24.31
CA SER A 453 -8.72 13.32 25.23
C SER A 453 -8.00 14.64 24.95
N TYR A 454 -6.71 14.59 24.59
CA TYR A 454 -5.95 15.75 24.11
C TYR A 454 -6.54 16.32 22.82
N LYS A 455 -6.78 15.48 21.80
CA LYS A 455 -7.42 15.90 20.53
C LYS A 455 -8.84 16.49 20.74
N GLN A 456 -9.52 16.13 21.83
CA GLN A 456 -10.83 16.67 22.21
C GLN A 456 -10.75 17.92 23.11
N GLY A 457 -9.55 18.40 23.46
CA GLY A 457 -9.36 19.53 24.38
C GLY A 457 -9.73 19.23 25.83
N LYS A 458 -9.85 17.95 26.22
CA LYS A 458 -10.15 17.51 27.59
C LYS A 458 -8.91 17.38 28.48
N LEU A 459 -7.74 17.21 27.87
CA LEU A 459 -6.44 17.25 28.52
C LEU A 459 -5.69 18.49 28.03
N SER A 460 -5.01 19.18 28.94
CA SER A 460 -4.02 20.19 28.58
C SER A 460 -2.79 19.53 27.92
N GLU A 461 -2.01 20.32 27.18
CA GLU A 461 -0.77 19.85 26.59
C GLU A 461 0.21 19.30 27.64
N ALA A 462 0.33 19.97 28.79
CA ALA A 462 1.20 19.52 29.89
C ALA A 462 0.77 18.16 30.45
N GLU A 463 -0.53 17.93 30.65
CA GLU A 463 -1.06 16.64 31.13
C GLU A 463 -0.87 15.54 30.08
N TYR A 464 -1.05 15.86 28.79
CA TYR A 464 -0.79 14.92 27.71
C TYR A 464 0.70 14.53 27.65
N VAL A 465 1.59 15.51 27.72
CA VAL A 465 3.04 15.31 27.72
C VAL A 465 3.46 14.42 28.90
N GLU A 466 2.95 14.68 30.10
CA GLU A 466 3.26 13.83 31.26
C GLU A 466 2.72 12.41 31.10
N ALA A 467 1.52 12.24 30.53
CA ALA A 467 0.99 10.91 30.25
C ALA A 467 1.89 10.12 29.28
N MET A 468 2.42 10.75 28.24
CA MET A 468 3.36 10.11 27.32
C MET A 468 4.72 9.87 27.97
N HIS A 469 5.22 10.81 28.77
CA HIS A 469 6.44 10.65 29.56
C HIS A 469 6.37 9.47 30.54
N SER A 470 5.20 9.20 31.12
CA SER A 470 4.98 8.04 31.98
C SER A 470 5.11 6.72 31.20
N GLU A 471 4.56 6.66 29.99
CA GLU A 471 4.63 5.46 29.14
C GLU A 471 6.06 5.25 28.61
N ILE A 472 6.76 6.32 28.24
CA ILE A 472 8.20 6.28 27.89
C ILE A 472 9.02 5.77 29.09
N ARG A 473 8.75 6.27 30.30
CA ARG A 473 9.46 5.82 31.51
C ARG A 473 9.28 4.33 31.74
N HIS A 474 8.05 3.84 31.64
CA HIS A 474 7.75 2.42 31.77
C HIS A 474 8.51 1.58 30.74
N ALA A 475 8.49 2.00 29.46
CA ALA A 475 9.22 1.31 28.41
C ALA A 475 10.73 1.26 28.67
N VAL A 476 11.34 2.36 29.13
CA VAL A 476 12.78 2.41 29.48
C VAL A 476 13.09 1.48 30.66
N GLU A 477 12.27 1.50 31.72
CA GLU A 477 12.45 0.65 32.90
C GLU A 477 12.39 -0.85 32.53
N VAL A 478 11.42 -1.25 31.70
CA VAL A 478 11.29 -2.62 31.22
C VAL A 478 12.53 -3.03 30.43
N GLN A 479 12.96 -2.22 29.47
CA GLN A 479 14.13 -2.52 28.64
C GLN A 479 15.43 -2.63 29.45
N GLU A 480 15.61 -1.77 30.46
CA GLU A 480 16.75 -1.85 31.38
C GLU A 480 16.74 -3.14 32.18
N ASN A 481 15.58 -3.54 32.71
CA ASN A 481 15.41 -4.79 33.46
C ASN A 481 15.66 -6.04 32.59
N LEU A 482 15.25 -6.01 31.32
CA LEU A 482 15.55 -7.06 30.35
C LEU A 482 17.06 -7.14 30.05
N GLY A 483 17.75 -6.00 30.13
CA GLY A 483 19.16 -5.88 29.82
C GLY A 483 19.43 -5.82 28.32
N LEU A 484 18.56 -5.15 27.56
CA LEU A 484 18.81 -4.77 26.17
C LEU A 484 20.03 -3.83 26.08
N ASP A 485 20.76 -3.85 24.96
CA ASP A 485 22.01 -3.08 24.80
C ASP A 485 21.75 -1.67 24.24
N VAL A 486 20.85 -1.56 23.25
CA VAL A 486 20.40 -0.29 22.66
C VAL A 486 18.88 -0.16 22.84
N LEU A 487 18.44 0.96 23.43
CA LEU A 487 17.06 1.18 23.83
C LEU A 487 16.30 2.05 22.83
N VAL A 488 14.97 1.97 22.89
CA VAL A 488 14.03 2.82 22.15
C VAL A 488 13.03 3.46 23.11
N HIS A 489 12.44 4.61 22.79
CA HIS A 489 11.50 5.28 23.70
C HIS A 489 10.06 4.74 23.63
N GLY A 490 9.76 3.88 22.64
CA GLY A 490 8.47 3.20 22.52
C GLY A 490 7.39 3.94 21.72
N GLU A 491 7.66 5.18 21.28
CA GLU A 491 6.78 5.94 20.37
C GLU A 491 5.34 6.11 20.87
N ALA A 492 5.17 6.26 22.20
CA ALA A 492 3.85 6.42 22.82
C ALA A 492 3.08 7.63 22.27
N GLU A 493 3.81 8.71 21.93
CA GLU A 493 3.28 9.94 21.38
C GLU A 493 2.74 9.80 19.95
N ARG A 494 3.14 8.75 19.21
CA ARG A 494 2.90 8.64 17.76
C ARG A 494 1.70 7.77 17.44
N ASN A 495 0.72 8.30 16.71
CA ASN A 495 -0.40 7.48 16.24
C ASN A 495 -0.07 6.63 15.02
N ASP A 496 0.74 7.15 14.12
CA ASP A 496 1.08 6.55 12.84
C ASP A 496 2.42 7.13 12.40
N MET A 497 3.24 6.32 11.75
CA MET A 497 4.60 6.70 11.41
C MET A 497 4.67 7.77 10.31
N VAL A 498 3.62 7.98 9.52
CA VAL A 498 3.57 9.08 8.55
C VAL A 498 2.77 10.25 9.09
N GLU A 499 1.58 9.99 9.67
CA GLU A 499 0.70 11.06 10.20
C GLU A 499 1.45 11.95 11.21
N TYR A 500 2.25 11.36 12.11
CA TYR A 500 2.97 12.11 13.15
C TYR A 500 3.97 13.14 12.59
N PHE A 501 4.77 12.76 11.58
CA PHE A 501 5.73 13.69 10.97
C PHE A 501 5.04 14.67 10.05
N ALA A 502 4.08 14.21 9.25
CA ALA A 502 3.33 15.06 8.35
C ALA A 502 2.58 16.17 9.11
N GLU A 503 2.06 15.92 10.33
CA GLU A 503 1.39 16.93 11.17
C GLU A 503 2.34 18.08 11.58
N GLN A 504 3.65 17.89 11.44
CA GLN A 504 4.70 18.81 11.85
C GLN A 504 5.50 19.39 10.68
N LEU A 505 5.17 19.04 9.45
CA LEU A 505 5.77 19.58 8.24
C LEU A 505 4.78 20.50 7.52
N ASP A 506 5.28 21.64 7.05
CA ASP A 506 4.48 22.46 6.16
C ASP A 506 4.30 21.76 4.81
N GLY A 507 3.20 22.05 4.12
CA GLY A 507 2.90 21.49 2.80
C GLY A 507 2.11 20.17 2.86
N TYR A 508 1.79 19.69 4.06
CA TYR A 508 0.84 18.59 4.30
C TYR A 508 -0.53 19.09 4.75
N ALA A 509 -1.58 18.39 4.30
CA ALA A 509 -2.93 18.54 4.81
C ALA A 509 -3.52 17.19 5.22
N PHE A 510 -4.49 17.25 6.12
CA PHE A 510 -5.15 16.07 6.69
C PHE A 510 -6.63 16.12 6.44
N THR A 511 -7.17 14.95 6.11
CA THR A 511 -8.60 14.74 5.97
C THR A 511 -9.16 14.18 7.28
N ARG A 512 -10.48 14.27 7.45
CA ARG A 512 -11.22 13.62 8.53
C ARG A 512 -11.94 12.36 8.04
N PHE A 513 -12.46 12.39 6.82
CA PHE A 513 -13.22 11.31 6.19
C PHE A 513 -12.52 10.72 4.95
N GLY A 514 -11.29 11.14 4.65
CA GLY A 514 -10.47 10.66 3.53
C GLY A 514 -9.91 9.23 3.71
N TRP A 515 -10.76 8.28 4.11
CA TRP A 515 -10.39 6.88 4.35
C TRP A 515 -10.27 6.09 3.04
N VAL A 516 -9.21 5.29 2.92
CA VAL A 516 -8.99 4.33 1.83
C VAL A 516 -8.76 2.95 2.43
N GLN A 517 -9.35 1.92 1.81
CA GLN A 517 -9.15 0.54 2.26
C GLN A 517 -7.71 0.10 1.97
N SER A 518 -7.02 -0.45 2.97
CA SER A 518 -5.69 -1.04 2.80
C SER A 518 -5.77 -2.56 2.78
N TYR A 519 -6.43 -3.19 3.76
CA TYR A 519 -6.71 -4.64 3.72
C TYR A 519 -7.89 -4.99 4.62
N GLY A 520 -8.75 -5.91 4.18
CA GLY A 520 -9.93 -6.33 4.96
C GLY A 520 -10.75 -5.14 5.46
N SER A 521 -11.04 -5.08 6.76
CA SER A 521 -11.73 -3.93 7.37
C SER A 521 -10.80 -2.77 7.77
N ARG A 522 -9.47 -2.88 7.59
CA ARG A 522 -8.52 -1.83 7.94
C ARG A 522 -8.42 -0.80 6.82
N CYS A 523 -8.60 0.46 7.21
CA CYS A 523 -8.46 1.61 6.34
C CYS A 523 -7.31 2.48 6.84
N VAL A 524 -6.66 3.13 5.89
CA VAL A 524 -5.68 4.19 6.13
C VAL A 524 -6.32 5.52 5.77
N LYS A 525 -5.74 6.61 6.28
CA LYS A 525 -6.17 7.97 5.98
C LYS A 525 -4.91 8.76 5.56
N PRO A 526 -4.45 8.58 4.31
CA PRO A 526 -3.19 9.17 3.86
C PRO A 526 -3.23 10.70 3.99
N ALA A 527 -2.09 11.28 4.37
CA ALA A 527 -1.92 12.73 4.33
C ALA A 527 -1.87 13.20 2.86
N VAL A 528 -2.22 14.45 2.61
CA VAL A 528 -2.15 15.07 1.27
C VAL A 528 -0.97 16.02 1.23
N ILE A 529 0.02 15.73 0.39
CA ILE A 529 1.08 16.69 0.09
C ILE A 529 0.46 17.73 -0.83
N PHE A 530 0.16 18.93 -0.35
CA PHE A 530 -0.45 19.97 -1.17
C PHE A 530 0.53 20.96 -1.77
N GLY A 531 1.70 21.15 -1.15
CA GLY A 531 2.62 22.24 -1.49
C GLY A 531 4.08 21.92 -1.24
N ASP A 532 4.93 22.95 -1.25
CA ASP A 532 6.37 22.80 -1.00
C ASP A 532 6.63 22.47 0.48
N LEU A 533 7.41 21.42 0.70
CA LEU A 533 7.62 20.79 2.00
C LEU A 533 8.79 21.42 2.76
N SER A 534 8.57 21.75 4.03
CA SER A 534 9.58 22.31 4.93
C SER A 534 9.33 21.94 6.38
N ARG A 535 10.40 21.79 7.17
CA ARG A 535 10.34 21.57 8.61
C ARG A 535 10.44 22.91 9.36
N PRO A 536 9.35 23.43 9.98
CA PRO A 536 9.39 24.70 10.71
C PRO A 536 10.06 24.60 12.09
N GLN A 537 10.02 23.43 12.74
CA GLN A 537 10.58 23.20 14.07
C GLN A 537 11.00 21.73 14.26
N ALA A 538 11.81 21.46 15.28
CA ALA A 538 12.17 20.10 15.64
C ALA A 538 10.96 19.25 16.06
N MET A 539 10.91 18.01 15.60
CA MET A 539 9.72 17.15 15.65
C MET A 539 9.75 16.11 16.78
N THR A 540 10.95 15.63 17.13
CA THR A 540 11.15 14.47 18.01
C THR A 540 12.17 14.71 19.11
N VAL A 541 12.98 15.76 18.97
CA VAL A 541 14.09 16.09 19.88
C VAL A 541 13.65 16.20 21.34
N ALA A 542 12.48 16.77 21.62
CA ALA A 542 11.98 16.91 23.00
C ALA A 542 11.76 15.55 23.68
N TRP A 543 11.07 14.63 22.98
CA TRP A 543 10.77 13.29 23.48
C TRP A 543 12.02 12.46 23.70
N ILE A 544 12.94 12.48 22.74
CA ILE A 544 14.15 11.65 22.83
C ILE A 544 15.11 12.16 23.90
N ARG A 545 15.19 13.48 24.13
CA ARG A 545 16.00 14.06 25.21
C ARG A 545 15.49 13.61 26.57
N TYR A 546 14.16 13.61 26.75
CA TYR A 546 13.55 13.07 27.96
C TYR A 546 13.89 11.58 28.12
N ALA A 547 13.68 10.77 27.09
CA ALA A 547 13.94 9.33 27.12
C ALA A 547 15.42 9.00 27.42
N GLN A 548 16.36 9.65 26.73
CA GLN A 548 17.80 9.48 26.96
C GLN A 548 18.20 9.94 28.37
N GLY A 549 17.51 10.91 28.97
CA GLY A 549 17.74 11.36 30.34
C GLY A 549 17.35 10.34 31.43
N LEU A 550 16.58 9.29 31.08
CA LEU A 550 16.15 8.24 32.01
C LEU A 550 17.14 7.08 32.12
N THR A 551 18.11 6.98 31.22
CA THR A 551 19.04 5.85 31.12
C THR A 551 20.47 6.29 30.80
N ARG A 552 21.45 5.45 31.14
CA ARG A 552 22.85 5.61 30.70
C ARG A 552 23.16 4.82 29.42
N LYS A 553 22.27 3.93 29.00
CA LYS A 553 22.39 3.21 27.74
C LYS A 553 22.07 4.13 26.56
N VAL A 554 22.49 3.69 25.39
CA VAL A 554 22.25 4.42 24.15
C VAL A 554 20.78 4.34 23.79
N MET A 555 20.13 5.49 23.64
CA MET A 555 18.76 5.63 23.16
C MET A 555 18.77 5.93 21.67
N LYS A 556 17.95 5.20 20.91
CA LYS A 556 17.83 5.32 19.46
C LYS A 556 16.77 6.35 19.07
N GLY A 557 17.15 7.37 18.31
CA GLY A 557 16.23 8.31 17.68
C GLY A 557 15.47 7.62 16.54
N MET A 558 14.19 7.97 16.33
CA MET A 558 13.33 7.26 15.38
C MET A 558 12.66 8.22 14.42
N LEU A 559 12.91 8.07 13.12
CA LEU A 559 12.34 8.88 12.04
C LEU A 559 11.76 7.99 10.94
N THR A 560 10.78 8.51 10.22
CA THR A 560 10.32 7.90 8.97
C THR A 560 11.00 8.58 7.80
N GLY A 561 11.52 7.76 6.89
CA GLY A 561 12.29 8.21 5.74
C GLY A 561 11.44 8.91 4.68
N PRO A 562 12.09 9.72 3.82
CA PRO A 562 11.43 10.53 2.81
C PRO A 562 10.63 9.73 1.78
N VAL A 563 11.08 8.52 1.40
CA VAL A 563 10.36 7.69 0.41
C VAL A 563 9.05 7.19 1.01
N THR A 564 9.05 6.74 2.26
CA THR A 564 7.86 6.28 2.97
C THR A 564 6.87 7.41 3.24
N MET A 565 7.36 8.57 3.68
CA MET A 565 6.52 9.76 3.83
C MET A 565 5.82 10.15 2.52
N LEU A 566 6.49 9.98 1.37
CA LEU A 566 5.92 10.23 0.05
C LEU A 566 4.92 9.16 -0.38
N MET A 567 5.31 7.88 -0.35
CA MET A 567 4.52 6.78 -0.93
C MET A 567 3.25 6.46 -0.14
N TRP A 568 3.23 6.75 1.16
CA TRP A 568 2.05 6.58 2.02
C TRP A 568 1.22 7.85 2.19
N SER A 569 1.52 8.87 1.40
CA SER A 569 0.72 10.09 1.25
C SER A 569 0.11 10.16 -0.14
N PHE A 570 -0.89 11.01 -0.33
CA PHE A 570 -1.31 11.43 -1.66
C PHE A 570 -0.33 12.48 -2.19
N PRO A 571 0.52 12.14 -3.19
CA PRO A 571 1.56 13.03 -3.68
C PRO A 571 0.98 14.09 -4.61
N ARG A 572 1.69 15.22 -4.76
CA ARG A 572 1.41 16.21 -5.81
C ARG A 572 1.56 15.61 -7.21
N GLU A 573 0.74 16.12 -8.12
CA GLU A 573 0.78 15.78 -9.56
C GLU A 573 1.44 16.87 -10.40
N ASP A 574 1.57 18.09 -9.86
CA ASP A 574 2.17 19.24 -10.55
C ASP A 574 3.72 19.22 -10.55
N VAL A 575 4.34 18.35 -9.74
CA VAL A 575 5.78 18.15 -9.66
C VAL A 575 6.12 16.67 -9.56
N SER A 576 7.33 16.28 -9.95
CA SER A 576 7.75 14.87 -9.88
C SER A 576 7.82 14.35 -8.45
N ARG A 577 7.72 13.03 -8.29
CA ARG A 577 7.94 12.35 -7.00
C ARG A 577 9.35 12.61 -6.46
N GLU A 578 10.35 12.63 -7.34
CA GLU A 578 11.75 12.92 -7.00
C GLU A 578 11.92 14.31 -6.36
N VAL A 579 11.27 15.35 -6.89
CA VAL A 579 11.32 16.70 -6.29
C VAL A 579 10.71 16.70 -4.90
N GLN A 580 9.55 16.07 -4.71
CA GLN A 580 8.88 15.96 -3.41
C GLN A 580 9.74 15.18 -2.40
N ALA A 581 10.36 14.08 -2.85
CA ALA A 581 11.24 13.26 -2.03
C ALA A 581 12.49 14.03 -1.57
N ARG A 582 13.10 14.86 -2.43
CA ARG A 582 14.22 15.74 -2.05
C ARG A 582 13.82 16.79 -1.02
N GLN A 583 12.63 17.38 -1.16
CA GLN A 583 12.12 18.33 -0.14
C GLN A 583 11.93 17.63 1.22
N LEU A 584 11.36 16.43 1.23
CA LEU A 584 11.22 15.61 2.44
C LEU A 584 12.59 15.24 3.02
N ALA A 585 13.54 14.82 2.19
CA ALA A 585 14.87 14.44 2.63
C ALA A 585 15.59 15.61 3.33
N LEU A 586 15.49 16.82 2.79
CA LEU A 586 16.05 18.02 3.41
C LEU A 586 15.37 18.38 4.74
N ALA A 587 14.06 18.15 4.86
CA ALA A 587 13.32 18.37 6.10
C ALA A 587 13.70 17.34 7.18
N ILE A 588 13.81 16.07 6.80
CA ILE A 588 14.26 14.99 7.69
C ILE A 588 15.74 15.14 8.05
N ARG A 589 16.60 15.60 7.13
CA ARG A 589 18.02 15.90 7.38
C ARG A 589 18.17 16.85 8.56
N ASP A 590 17.38 17.91 8.61
CA ASP A 590 17.44 18.88 9.69
C ASP A 590 17.08 18.24 11.04
N GLU A 591 16.13 17.31 11.06
CA GLU A 591 15.77 16.55 12.27
C GLU A 591 16.89 15.59 12.68
N VAL A 592 17.49 14.88 11.72
CA VAL A 592 18.64 13.98 11.96
C VAL A 592 19.80 14.75 12.61
N VAL A 593 20.15 15.91 12.07
CA VAL A 593 21.23 16.76 12.61
C VAL A 593 20.87 17.31 13.99
N ASP A 594 19.61 17.69 14.23
CA ASP A 594 19.16 18.14 15.56
C ASP A 594 19.18 17.02 16.61
N LEU A 595 18.86 15.79 16.21
CA LEU A 595 18.98 14.60 17.08
C LEU A 595 20.43 14.36 17.46
N GLU A 596 21.36 14.41 16.49
CA GLU A 596 22.78 14.29 16.76
C GLU A 596 23.28 15.42 17.68
N ALA A 597 22.87 16.66 17.44
CA ALA A 597 23.22 17.81 18.27
C ALA A 597 22.63 17.72 19.70
N ALA A 598 21.54 16.95 19.87
CA ALA A 598 20.97 16.61 21.16
C ALA A 598 21.73 15.49 21.91
N GLY A 599 22.80 14.95 21.33
CA GLY A 599 23.63 13.89 21.92
C GLY A 599 23.14 12.48 21.62
N ILE A 600 22.20 12.30 20.69
CA ILE A 600 21.72 10.99 20.26
C ILE A 600 22.75 10.37 19.32
N GLN A 601 23.27 9.19 19.70
CA GLN A 601 24.37 8.53 18.98
C GLN A 601 23.89 7.54 17.91
N ILE A 602 22.62 7.13 17.95
CA ILE A 602 22.02 6.23 16.97
C ILE A 602 20.70 6.84 16.49
N VAL A 603 20.55 7.03 15.19
CA VAL A 603 19.31 7.53 14.56
C VAL A 603 18.82 6.51 13.54
N GLN A 604 17.60 6.02 13.73
CA GLN A 604 16.90 5.18 12.76
C GLN A 604 16.07 6.02 11.80
N ILE A 605 16.16 5.69 10.52
CA ILE A 605 15.34 6.26 9.46
C ILE A 605 14.67 5.10 8.71
N ASP A 606 13.36 4.93 8.91
CA ASP A 606 12.62 3.76 8.41
C ASP A 606 12.09 3.98 7.00
N GLU A 607 12.38 3.04 6.11
CA GLU A 607 11.94 3.08 4.70
C GLU A 607 11.10 1.85 4.31
N ALA A 608 9.98 1.67 5.02
CA ALA A 608 9.03 0.58 4.79
C ALA A 608 8.42 0.59 3.37
N ALA A 609 8.28 1.75 2.73
CA ALA A 609 7.68 1.86 1.39
C ALA A 609 8.71 1.90 0.24
N PHE A 610 9.99 1.64 0.51
CA PHE A 610 11.04 1.69 -0.53
C PHE A 610 10.78 0.71 -1.67
N ARG A 611 10.49 -0.57 -1.35
CA ARG A 611 10.14 -1.54 -2.40
C ARG A 611 8.76 -1.25 -3.01
N GLU A 612 7.83 -0.77 -2.21
CA GLU A 612 6.47 -0.45 -2.67
C GLU A 612 6.44 0.64 -3.74
N GLY A 613 7.46 1.52 -3.74
CA GLY A 613 7.63 2.55 -4.75
C GLY A 613 8.17 2.06 -6.09
N LEU A 614 8.61 0.81 -6.20
CA LEU A 614 9.13 0.26 -7.45
C LEU A 614 8.08 0.36 -8.56
N PRO A 615 8.46 0.88 -9.73
CA PRO A 615 7.62 0.79 -10.91
C PRO A 615 7.29 -0.67 -11.25
N LEU A 616 6.16 -0.90 -11.92
CA LEU A 616 5.74 -2.26 -12.30
C LEU A 616 6.62 -2.91 -13.37
N ARG A 617 7.45 -2.11 -14.05
CA ARG A 617 8.36 -2.53 -15.12
C ARG A 617 9.80 -2.44 -14.66
N GLN A 618 10.56 -3.52 -14.84
CA GLN A 618 11.96 -3.61 -14.43
C GLN A 618 12.83 -2.57 -15.12
N ALA A 619 12.54 -2.23 -16.39
CA ALA A 619 13.27 -1.21 -17.14
C ALA A 619 13.25 0.18 -16.49
N GLN A 620 12.27 0.44 -15.61
CA GLN A 620 12.10 1.71 -14.91
C GLN A 620 12.68 1.67 -13.48
N TRP A 621 13.10 0.50 -12.99
CA TRP A 621 13.57 0.33 -11.61
C TRP A 621 14.82 1.15 -11.33
N GLN A 622 15.82 1.12 -12.20
CA GLN A 622 17.09 1.80 -11.92
C GLN A 622 16.90 3.29 -11.68
N HIS A 623 16.11 3.98 -12.52
CA HIS A 623 15.83 5.40 -12.33
C HIS A 623 15.15 5.67 -10.98
N TYR A 624 14.19 4.82 -10.58
CA TYR A 624 13.56 4.91 -9.27
C TYR A 624 14.57 4.72 -8.12
N LEU A 625 15.34 3.64 -8.19
CA LEU A 625 16.30 3.25 -7.17
C LEU A 625 17.42 4.29 -7.02
N ASP A 626 17.85 4.92 -8.11
CA ASP A 626 18.86 5.98 -8.10
C ASP A 626 18.42 7.15 -7.22
N TRP A 627 17.23 7.71 -7.47
CA TRP A 627 16.76 8.85 -6.69
C TRP A 627 16.28 8.43 -5.29
N ALA A 628 15.65 7.26 -5.13
CA ALA A 628 15.18 6.78 -3.83
C ALA A 628 16.35 6.56 -2.85
N THR A 629 17.44 6.00 -3.35
CA THR A 629 18.68 5.81 -2.58
C THR A 629 19.37 7.16 -2.31
N GLU A 630 19.41 8.06 -3.29
CA GLU A 630 19.96 9.42 -3.13
C GLU A 630 19.23 10.20 -2.03
N VAL A 631 17.90 10.21 -2.02
CA VAL A 631 17.13 10.97 -1.02
C VAL A 631 17.24 10.39 0.38
N PHE A 632 17.37 9.07 0.53
CA PHE A 632 17.69 8.46 1.82
C PHE A 632 19.06 8.96 2.31
N ARG A 633 20.09 8.90 1.47
CA ARG A 633 21.42 9.41 1.81
C ARG A 633 21.41 10.91 2.11
N LEU A 634 20.66 11.70 1.35
CA LEU A 634 20.52 13.13 1.56
C LEU A 634 20.00 13.44 2.97
N CYS A 635 19.11 12.62 3.53
CA CYS A 635 18.66 12.80 4.91
C CYS A 635 19.63 12.21 5.96
N ALA A 636 20.30 11.11 5.65
CA ALA A 636 21.16 10.38 6.58
C ALA A 636 22.60 10.93 6.71
N CYS A 637 23.16 11.50 5.64
CA CYS A 637 24.59 11.81 5.56
C CYS A 637 25.03 13.10 6.28
N GLY A 638 24.12 13.80 6.96
CA GLY A 638 24.42 15.02 7.72
C GLY A 638 25.16 14.80 9.04
N VAL A 639 25.41 13.54 9.44
CA VAL A 639 25.97 13.16 10.74
C VAL A 639 27.48 12.87 10.67
N ARG A 640 28.16 12.98 11.81
CA ARG A 640 29.57 12.62 11.98
C ARG A 640 29.77 11.11 11.98
N ASP A 641 31.01 10.64 11.88
CA ASP A 641 31.34 9.22 11.83
C ASP A 641 30.99 8.47 13.12
N GLU A 642 30.99 9.15 14.28
CA GLU A 642 30.61 8.55 15.57
C GLU A 642 29.13 8.17 15.65
N THR A 643 28.28 8.81 14.85
CA THR A 643 26.83 8.59 14.86
C THR A 643 26.48 7.45 13.91
N GLN A 644 25.71 6.48 14.42
CA GLN A 644 25.18 5.40 13.60
C GLN A 644 23.84 5.78 12.98
N ILE A 645 23.72 5.56 11.68
CA ILE A 645 22.44 5.55 10.97
C ILE A 645 21.94 4.12 10.89
N HIS A 646 20.75 3.89 11.44
CA HIS A 646 20.04 2.63 11.30
C HIS A 646 18.91 2.80 10.28
N THR A 647 18.53 1.73 9.61
CA THR A 647 17.29 1.70 8.81
C THR A 647 16.56 0.39 9.03
N HIS A 648 15.23 0.46 9.05
CA HIS A 648 14.37 -0.70 9.09
C HIS A 648 13.57 -0.80 7.79
N MET A 649 13.49 -2.01 7.24
CA MET A 649 12.69 -2.32 6.06
C MET A 649 11.81 -3.53 6.35
N CYS A 650 10.49 -3.32 6.31
CA CYS A 650 9.50 -4.38 6.46
C CYS A 650 9.13 -4.95 5.07
N TYR A 651 8.84 -6.25 4.99
CA TYR A 651 8.14 -6.87 3.85
C TYR A 651 8.72 -6.68 2.43
N SER A 652 9.94 -7.15 2.19
CA SER A 652 10.52 -7.13 0.85
C SER A 652 11.16 -8.46 0.45
N GLU A 653 10.85 -8.92 -0.76
CA GLU A 653 11.75 -9.80 -1.51
C GLU A 653 13.01 -8.98 -1.80
N PHE A 654 14.01 -9.12 -0.94
CA PHE A 654 15.22 -8.28 -0.96
C PHE A 654 16.10 -8.52 -2.18
N ASN A 655 15.95 -9.67 -2.84
CA ASN A 655 16.73 -10.07 -4.01
C ASN A 655 16.75 -9.00 -5.12
N ASP A 656 15.63 -8.31 -5.32
CA ASP A 656 15.46 -7.33 -6.40
C ASP A 656 16.12 -5.97 -6.12
N VAL A 657 16.43 -5.66 -4.85
CA VAL A 657 16.82 -4.30 -4.41
C VAL A 657 18.06 -4.27 -3.52
N ILE A 658 18.72 -5.41 -3.30
CA ILE A 658 19.80 -5.55 -2.32
C ILE A 658 20.98 -4.60 -2.59
N GLU A 659 21.33 -4.39 -3.86
CA GLU A 659 22.41 -3.46 -4.23
C GLU A 659 22.06 -2.01 -3.88
N SER A 660 20.80 -1.61 -4.10
CA SER A 660 20.33 -0.28 -3.74
C SER A 660 20.26 -0.09 -2.22
N ILE A 661 19.87 -1.13 -1.48
CA ILE A 661 19.91 -1.14 -0.02
C ILE A 661 21.34 -0.97 0.50
N ALA A 662 22.32 -1.61 -0.12
CA ALA A 662 23.73 -1.38 0.21
C ALA A 662 24.16 0.05 -0.14
N ALA A 663 23.71 0.57 -1.28
CA ALA A 663 23.97 1.94 -1.71
C ALA A 663 23.29 3.02 -0.84
N MET A 664 22.34 2.66 0.03
CA MET A 664 21.79 3.57 1.06
C MET A 664 22.85 3.95 2.11
N ASP A 665 23.92 3.16 2.25
CA ASP A 665 25.04 3.37 3.20
C ASP A 665 24.60 3.57 4.67
N ALA A 666 23.51 2.89 5.08
CA ALA A 666 23.12 2.80 6.48
C ALA A 666 24.15 1.96 7.25
N ASP A 667 24.52 2.37 8.46
CA ASP A 667 25.51 1.66 9.26
C ASP A 667 24.97 0.31 9.76
N VAL A 668 23.67 0.25 10.08
CA VAL A 668 22.96 -0.98 10.47
C VAL A 668 21.62 -1.06 9.76
N ILE A 669 21.32 -2.19 9.12
CA ILE A 669 19.98 -2.49 8.59
C ILE A 669 19.28 -3.57 9.42
N THR A 670 18.00 -3.39 9.69
CA THR A 670 17.16 -4.44 10.30
C THR A 670 16.09 -4.88 9.31
N ILE A 671 15.90 -6.19 9.18
CA ILE A 671 15.00 -6.79 8.19
C ILE A 671 14.09 -7.84 8.84
N GLU A 672 12.89 -8.00 8.28
CA GLU A 672 11.94 -9.05 8.67
C GLU A 672 12.34 -10.40 8.06
N THR A 673 12.55 -11.43 8.89
CA THR A 673 13.04 -12.74 8.44
C THR A 673 12.44 -13.96 9.14
N SER A 674 11.76 -13.79 10.28
CA SER A 674 11.36 -14.97 11.07
C SER A 674 10.31 -15.85 10.39
N ARG A 675 9.51 -15.27 9.48
CA ARG A 675 8.45 -15.98 8.72
C ARG A 675 8.95 -16.78 7.52
N SER A 676 10.12 -16.48 7.01
CA SER A 676 10.71 -17.10 5.82
C SER A 676 11.79 -18.14 6.14
N ASP A 677 11.89 -18.59 7.40
CA ASP A 677 12.95 -19.51 7.91
C ASP A 677 14.38 -19.12 7.49
N MET A 678 14.65 -17.82 7.35
CA MET A 678 15.93 -17.24 6.90
C MET A 678 16.31 -17.53 5.43
N GLU A 679 15.38 -17.95 4.56
CA GLU A 679 15.63 -18.07 3.10
C GLU A 679 16.10 -16.73 2.49
N LEU A 680 15.66 -15.60 3.08
CA LEU A 680 16.10 -14.26 2.70
C LEU A 680 17.60 -14.00 2.93
N LEU A 681 18.30 -14.81 3.73
CA LEU A 681 19.74 -14.67 3.92
C LEU A 681 20.56 -15.13 2.72
N ASP A 682 20.01 -15.94 1.82
CA ASP A 682 20.71 -16.38 0.61
C ASP A 682 21.03 -15.19 -0.31
N ALA A 683 20.19 -14.14 -0.30
CA ALA A 683 20.44 -12.87 -0.99
C ALA A 683 21.74 -12.20 -0.52
N PHE A 684 21.99 -12.24 0.80
CA PHE A 684 23.17 -11.66 1.45
C PHE A 684 24.42 -12.54 1.30
N GLU A 685 24.26 -13.80 0.90
CA GLU A 685 25.39 -14.64 0.49
C GLU A 685 25.79 -14.34 -0.96
N ALA A 686 24.80 -14.22 -1.86
CA ALA A 686 25.04 -13.86 -3.25
C ALA A 686 25.62 -12.45 -3.39
N PHE A 687 25.17 -11.53 -2.54
CA PHE A 687 25.68 -10.17 -2.44
C PHE A 687 26.33 -9.94 -1.07
N ALA A 688 27.66 -9.84 -1.04
CA ALA A 688 28.43 -9.64 0.19
C ALA A 688 28.16 -8.25 0.81
N TYR A 689 27.02 -8.11 1.50
CA TYR A 689 26.58 -6.86 2.11
C TYR A 689 27.66 -6.35 3.07
N PRO A 690 28.10 -5.09 2.93
CA PRO A 690 29.30 -4.62 3.62
C PRO A 690 29.04 -4.24 5.08
N ASN A 691 27.83 -3.77 5.40
CA ASN A 691 27.52 -3.11 6.66
C ASN A 691 26.89 -4.08 7.68
N ASP A 692 26.58 -3.60 8.89
CA ASP A 692 25.97 -4.43 9.94
C ASP A 692 24.50 -4.74 9.62
N ILE A 693 24.01 -5.88 10.12
CA ILE A 693 22.65 -6.37 9.84
C ILE A 693 22.00 -7.03 11.05
N GLY A 694 20.70 -6.78 11.21
CA GLY A 694 19.83 -7.38 12.21
C GLY A 694 18.69 -8.18 11.57
N PRO A 695 18.88 -9.48 11.30
CA PRO A 695 17.79 -10.33 10.83
C PRO A 695 16.81 -10.59 11.97
N GLY A 696 15.53 -10.27 11.76
CA GLY A 696 14.49 -10.44 12.78
C GLY A 696 14.33 -11.89 13.24
N VAL A 697 14.35 -12.09 14.55
CA VAL A 697 14.26 -13.43 15.19
C VAL A 697 12.94 -13.69 15.89
N TYR A 698 11.99 -12.76 15.80
CA TYR A 698 10.69 -12.81 16.46
C TYR A 698 9.60 -12.26 15.52
N ASP A 699 8.67 -13.14 15.11
CA ASP A 699 7.45 -12.77 14.39
C ASP A 699 6.54 -11.95 15.30
N ILE A 700 6.65 -10.63 15.19
CA ILE A 700 5.85 -9.74 15.99
C ILE A 700 4.40 -9.75 15.61
N HIS A 701 3.98 -10.33 14.48
CA HIS A 701 2.58 -10.31 14.02
C HIS A 701 1.77 -11.51 14.56
N SER A 702 2.43 -12.43 15.25
CA SER A 702 1.82 -13.54 15.98
C SER A 702 1.81 -13.26 17.49
N PRO A 703 0.75 -13.61 18.24
CA PRO A 703 0.78 -13.56 19.70
C PRO A 703 1.60 -14.69 20.33
N ARG A 704 2.14 -15.63 19.52
CA ARG A 704 3.01 -16.70 19.98
C ARG A 704 4.32 -16.12 20.49
N VAL A 705 4.73 -16.51 21.70
CA VAL A 705 6.06 -16.24 22.26
C VAL A 705 7.01 -17.35 21.79
N PRO A 706 8.04 -17.06 20.98
CA PRO A 706 9.02 -18.07 20.57
C PRO A 706 9.98 -18.41 21.72
N ASP A 707 10.51 -19.63 21.73
CA ASP A 707 11.48 -20.04 22.76
C ASP A 707 12.88 -19.47 22.46
N ALA A 708 13.68 -19.24 23.51
CA ALA A 708 15.04 -18.75 23.36
C ALA A 708 15.92 -19.64 22.46
N SER A 709 15.68 -20.96 22.49
CA SER A 709 16.41 -21.91 21.65
C SER A 709 16.06 -21.78 20.16
N GLU A 710 14.81 -21.44 19.83
CA GLU A 710 14.38 -21.18 18.45
C GLU A 710 15.10 -19.95 17.89
N MET A 711 15.10 -18.86 18.66
CA MET A 711 15.80 -17.61 18.29
C MET A 711 17.32 -17.84 18.18
N ALA A 712 17.93 -18.59 19.11
CA ALA A 712 19.36 -18.92 19.04
C ALA A 712 19.71 -19.73 17.78
N ASN A 713 18.83 -20.66 17.36
CA ASN A 713 19.03 -21.43 16.14
C ASN A 713 18.97 -20.53 14.89
N LEU A 714 18.05 -19.57 14.84
CA LEU A 714 17.99 -18.58 13.77
C LEU A 714 19.27 -17.74 13.71
N LEU A 715 19.76 -17.26 14.85
CA LEU A 715 21.02 -16.52 14.90
C LEU A 715 22.23 -17.36 14.49
N ARG A 716 22.28 -18.66 14.85
CA ARG A 716 23.33 -19.58 14.37
C ARG A 716 23.27 -19.79 12.86
N LYS A 717 22.06 -19.87 12.28
CA LYS A 717 21.92 -19.91 10.82
C LYS A 717 22.51 -18.64 10.19
N ALA A 718 22.18 -17.46 10.73
CA ALA A 718 22.73 -16.20 10.26
C ALA A 718 24.26 -16.11 10.41
N ALA A 719 24.82 -16.54 11.54
CA ALA A 719 26.25 -16.52 11.82
C ALA A 719 27.09 -17.44 10.91
N LYS A 720 26.47 -18.37 10.18
CA LYS A 720 27.16 -19.16 9.14
C LYS A 720 27.47 -18.35 7.89
N ARG A 721 26.70 -17.30 7.62
CA ARG A 721 26.77 -16.48 6.39
C ARG A 721 27.34 -15.09 6.66
N ILE A 722 27.07 -14.55 7.84
CA ILE A 722 27.43 -13.20 8.23
C ILE A 722 28.35 -13.26 9.45
N PRO A 723 29.51 -12.58 9.44
CA PRO A 723 30.40 -12.48 10.60
C PRO A 723 29.65 -12.01 11.85
N ALA A 724 29.95 -12.64 12.99
CA ALA A 724 29.25 -12.41 14.25
C ALA A 724 29.34 -10.94 14.72
N GLU A 725 30.45 -10.26 14.42
CA GLU A 725 30.66 -8.85 14.73
C GLU A 725 29.77 -7.88 13.95
N ARG A 726 29.07 -8.37 12.92
CA ARG A 726 28.11 -7.60 12.11
C ARG A 726 26.65 -7.94 12.42
N LEU A 727 26.39 -8.95 13.25
CA LEU A 727 25.03 -9.42 13.54
C LEU A 727 24.42 -8.71 14.74
N TRP A 728 23.28 -8.07 14.52
CA TRP A 728 22.40 -7.49 15.53
C TRP A 728 21.24 -8.45 15.85
N VAL A 729 20.66 -8.32 17.05
CA VAL A 729 19.54 -9.16 17.50
C VAL A 729 18.32 -8.28 17.78
N ASN A 730 17.28 -8.45 16.99
CA ASN A 730 16.06 -7.66 17.04
C ASN A 730 14.82 -8.49 16.65
N PRO A 731 13.60 -8.03 17.01
CA PRO A 731 12.38 -8.54 16.41
C PRO A 731 12.24 -8.17 14.93
N ASP A 732 11.28 -8.78 14.24
CA ASP A 732 10.98 -8.51 12.83
C ASP A 732 10.51 -7.07 12.56
N CYS A 733 9.77 -6.45 13.49
CA CYS A 733 9.25 -5.09 13.34
C CYS A 733 8.94 -4.47 14.72
N GLY A 734 8.29 -3.30 14.76
CA GLY A 734 7.83 -2.63 15.98
C GLY A 734 6.72 -3.40 16.72
N LEU A 735 6.65 -3.24 18.04
CA LEU A 735 5.82 -4.02 18.96
C LEU A 735 4.45 -3.37 19.26
N LYS A 736 4.10 -2.29 18.56
CA LYS A 736 2.86 -1.52 18.71
C LYS A 736 1.57 -2.33 18.80
N THR A 737 1.48 -3.43 18.06
CA THR A 737 0.25 -4.23 17.96
C THR A 737 0.16 -5.35 18.99
N ARG A 738 1.20 -5.57 19.80
CA ARG A 738 1.26 -6.57 20.87
C ARG A 738 0.82 -5.97 22.21
N GLY A 739 0.56 -6.83 23.17
CA GLY A 739 0.44 -6.53 24.59
C GLY A 739 1.78 -6.69 25.32
N TRP A 740 1.87 -6.07 26.51
CA TRP A 740 3.06 -6.12 27.35
C TRP A 740 3.46 -7.54 27.79
N PRO A 741 2.53 -8.43 28.22
CA PRO A 741 2.91 -9.76 28.70
C PRO A 741 3.66 -10.61 27.66
N GLU A 742 3.15 -10.67 26.42
CA GLU A 742 3.83 -11.41 25.34
C GLU A 742 5.10 -10.69 24.87
N THR A 743 5.12 -9.35 24.91
CA THR A 743 6.28 -8.55 24.53
C THR A 743 7.45 -8.80 25.48
N GLU A 744 7.23 -8.71 26.79
CA GLU A 744 8.26 -8.95 27.79
C GLU A 744 8.79 -10.39 27.70
N ALA A 745 7.90 -11.38 27.62
CA ALA A 745 8.29 -12.78 27.53
C ALA A 745 9.17 -13.07 26.29
N ALA A 746 8.78 -12.55 25.12
CA ALA A 746 9.56 -12.73 23.90
C ALA A 746 10.93 -12.02 23.98
N LEU A 747 11.00 -10.81 24.55
CA LEU A 747 12.25 -10.08 24.67
C LEU A 747 13.20 -10.71 25.72
N ILE A 748 12.68 -11.32 26.79
CA ILE A 748 13.49 -12.12 27.73
C ILE A 748 14.21 -13.25 26.97
N HIS A 749 13.46 -13.99 26.14
CA HIS A 749 14.01 -15.08 25.35
C HIS A 749 15.03 -14.59 24.32
N MET A 750 14.77 -13.45 23.67
CA MET A 750 15.68 -12.84 22.70
C MET A 750 17.01 -12.44 23.33
N VAL A 751 16.98 -11.77 24.49
CA VAL A 751 18.19 -11.39 25.22
C VAL A 751 18.94 -12.62 25.73
N ALA A 752 18.22 -13.66 26.18
CA ALA A 752 18.83 -14.92 26.58
C ALA A 752 19.56 -15.62 25.41
N ALA A 753 18.95 -15.63 24.22
CA ALA A 753 19.57 -16.18 23.01
C ALA A 753 20.86 -15.43 22.64
N ALA A 754 20.84 -14.09 22.66
CA ALA A 754 22.05 -13.28 22.38
C ALA A 754 23.17 -13.55 23.41
N ARG A 755 22.84 -13.64 24.70
CA ARG A 755 23.80 -13.98 25.76
C ARG A 755 24.40 -15.37 25.58
N GLN A 756 23.60 -16.34 25.16
CA GLN A 756 24.07 -17.69 24.84
C GLN A 756 25.13 -17.64 23.72
N LEU A 757 24.84 -16.96 22.61
CA LEU A 757 25.79 -16.86 21.49
C LEU A 757 27.05 -16.08 21.84
N ARG A 758 26.96 -15.03 22.66
CA ARG A 758 28.13 -14.31 23.18
C ARG A 758 29.06 -15.24 23.96
N ALA A 759 28.50 -16.12 24.79
CA ALA A 759 29.28 -17.09 25.57
C ALA A 759 29.89 -18.21 24.72
N GLU A 760 29.28 -18.55 23.57
CA GLU A 760 29.82 -19.54 22.63
C GLU A 760 31.05 -19.01 21.85
N LEU A 761 31.20 -17.68 21.73
CA LEU A 761 32.31 -17.03 21.01
C LEU A 761 33.37 -16.36 21.92
N ALA A 762 33.12 -16.29 23.22
CA ALA A 762 34.06 -15.78 24.23
C ALA A 762 35.08 -16.85 24.63
#